data_AF-A0A924D753-F1
#
_entry.id   AF-A0A924D753-F1
#
_cell.length_a   1.000
_cell.length_b   1.000
_cell.length_c   1.000
_cell.angle_alpha   90.00
_cell.angle_beta   90.00
_cell.angle_gamma   90.00
#
_symmetry.space_group_name_H-M   'P 1'
#
loop_
_entity.id
_entity.type
_entity.pdbx_description
1 polymer ?
#
loop_
_entity_poly.entity_id
_entity_poly.type
_entity_poly.pdbx_seq_one_letter_code
_entity_poly.pdbx_strand_id
1 'polypeptide(L)'
;MEHILDIDKQAEELNAIFLKIKESNTILFLGAGASVGEKRYLSKEVIEYYESKIGKQLNESNITKWLDILSADDSFSRTHFDNFVHELLQKLIVTEAHRVMAGIPWREIITTNYDLLIERAFDEITASSQKIYDIKPIRNQKQYNYRESNTEVRYIKLNGCVSDKSLYPLAFSSDDFRKLGSFYKLVLNDLKNISYDIQFLSIGYSFTDDFGKELLDKFDSYNFRDKRWILNVDPYPNENSLSYYKKNKICIIKSSFQDFFLKYKEWETKNADIVVKKKGLSLSSSKDYHISAAPQLLLSLDGIVKQLNTHTRERFIKEEEYYKGDEPNFGVITRGLDVIKTKFTHTFTEEIQKVVNEKDGAFVPVFFISGDFGIGKSTFTLRLIYEFEKQTDLDLVAFEIVDFNRARKEHLIDLIKTMKAKNFIFFCDEIEIESYFKSLIEIQRDISIEQFQDCNIFFVAPIRENILEKFKLNRSVPNSHELKISGEFTIEEIEDLLEKLKKSSLIDFRDASEKKRLVSKIMKEYNSDSFVALMSSITSGRHENDLIDCYNQLSKEAQQAFLYTALLHRHKLLMPASWLKQNIKMDWDEFIAKIIKAEGKGILIQEFVTSHGTQPDLYFRTKHSLIADRLVDRFLPNKDKQFQFYEQMLKQIENGQTNSYLANNLLRALGRLREYNNTQIDKLYDAGYTKLSEDPYFLLNYAINLQNRKTKTSVKKAIEHILYAEGLLDYRNHRFIHRRAALNFELAKLFFAEESQLNYTLFYLKEAEELFVLKQLLDPFSAFSYVDYIKLIVWQLENIEYDIEDVMQQQILIEDLFDLANRTVTDNIDRIDSLQTLYANYLNKRTDNKDYKQYLDELYQTARLRPYACILLHNYHLQKEEFEKCDFYIDEMEYMQENFEVVKFLFKIYGRNLHDANTRIKLLRLGRENTQLEKDNPLRYYYFQFMAESYNFNYYDGKNYLNNIQTKYHNLNPEFHYEWKDTDGEVLIFDATVIKNSGERFKAIKISPIQLTARLVKGTYDKFAVGAAVKVKLHFYLYGVMAEIIQLTEEIEE
;
A
#
# COMPACT_ATOMS: atom_id res chain seq x y z
N MET A 1 10.53 -11.06 58.90
CA MET A 1 9.63 -12.22 58.72
C MET A 1 10.12 -13.29 59.69
N GLU A 2 9.25 -13.75 60.60
CA GLU A 2 9.56 -14.95 61.38
C GLU A 2 9.70 -16.14 60.42
N HIS A 3 10.62 -17.06 60.72
CA HIS A 3 10.93 -18.18 59.83
C HIS A 3 9.91 -19.32 59.91
N ILE A 4 9.10 -19.33 60.96
CA ILE A 4 7.99 -20.25 61.16
C ILE A 4 6.78 -19.36 61.43
N LEU A 5 5.82 -19.37 60.50
CA LEU A 5 4.57 -18.68 60.62
C LEU A 5 3.52 -19.62 61.21
N ASP A 6 2.94 -19.25 62.34
CA ASP A 6 1.84 -19.99 62.97
C ASP A 6 0.51 -19.50 62.36
N ILE A 7 -0.24 -20.42 61.73
CA ILE A 7 -1.43 -20.08 60.92
C ILE A 7 -2.52 -19.34 61.71
N ASP A 8 -2.56 -19.53 63.03
CA ASP A 8 -3.57 -18.93 63.90
C ASP A 8 -3.09 -17.63 64.59
N LYS A 9 -1.78 -17.31 64.55
CA LYS A 9 -1.21 -16.17 65.30
C LYS A 9 -0.74 -15.01 64.43
N GLN A 10 -0.44 -15.24 63.14
CA GLN A 10 0.19 -14.26 62.25
C GLN A 10 -0.68 -13.93 61.03
N ALA A 11 -1.86 -13.38 61.31
CA ALA A 11 -2.89 -13.15 60.30
C ALA A 11 -2.48 -12.15 59.19
N GLU A 12 -1.72 -11.10 59.50
CA GLU A 12 -1.35 -10.08 58.50
C GLU A 12 -0.40 -10.65 57.43
N GLU A 13 0.63 -11.39 57.82
CA GLU A 13 1.57 -12.03 56.90
C GLU A 13 0.88 -13.09 56.03
N LEU A 14 -0.04 -13.88 56.61
CA LEU A 14 -0.82 -14.87 55.89
C LEU A 14 -1.79 -14.24 54.87
N ASN A 15 -2.43 -13.12 55.23
CA ASN A 15 -3.32 -12.40 54.32
C ASN A 15 -2.58 -11.91 53.06
N ALA A 16 -1.33 -11.46 53.20
CA ALA A 16 -0.51 -11.05 52.07
C ALA A 16 -0.18 -12.23 51.12
N ILE A 17 0.07 -13.42 51.69
CA ILE A 17 0.30 -14.65 50.93
C ILE A 17 -0.98 -15.08 50.21
N PHE A 18 -2.13 -15.10 50.89
CA PHE A 18 -3.41 -15.45 50.30
C PHE A 18 -3.82 -14.49 49.18
N LEU A 19 -3.53 -13.19 49.31
CA LEU A 19 -3.75 -12.22 48.25
C LEU A 19 -2.95 -12.54 46.98
N LYS A 20 -1.66 -12.87 47.12
CA LYS A 20 -0.81 -13.27 45.99
C LYS A 20 -1.29 -14.55 45.31
N ILE A 21 -1.78 -15.52 46.08
CA ILE A 21 -2.43 -16.74 45.57
C ILE A 21 -3.69 -16.37 44.76
N LYS A 22 -4.56 -15.50 45.27
CA LYS A 22 -5.79 -15.07 44.59
C LYS A 22 -5.53 -14.32 43.28
N GLU A 23 -4.42 -13.57 43.20
CA GLU A 23 -4.02 -12.79 42.03
C GLU A 23 -3.32 -13.60 40.92
N SER A 24 -3.27 -14.93 41.03
CA SER A 24 -2.54 -15.80 40.10
C SER A 24 -1.02 -15.56 40.05
N ASN A 25 -0.47 -15.05 41.15
CA ASN A 25 0.95 -14.75 41.28
C ASN A 25 1.70 -15.82 42.08
N THR A 26 1.24 -17.08 42.08
CA THR A 26 1.87 -18.17 42.85
C THR A 26 2.02 -19.43 42.01
N ILE A 27 3.24 -19.98 42.00
CA ILE A 27 3.55 -21.33 41.51
C ILE A 27 3.46 -22.30 42.70
N LEU A 28 2.67 -23.36 42.54
CA LEU A 28 2.43 -24.37 43.57
C LEU A 28 3.31 -25.59 43.33
N PHE A 29 4.04 -26.03 44.35
CA PHE A 29 4.85 -27.24 44.33
C PHE A 29 4.32 -28.27 45.34
N LEU A 30 3.95 -29.46 44.87
CA LEU A 30 3.32 -30.50 45.67
C LEU A 30 4.25 -31.69 45.86
N GLY A 31 4.47 -32.06 47.12
CA GLY A 31 5.11 -33.32 47.51
C GLY A 31 4.10 -34.32 48.08
N ALA A 32 4.59 -35.50 48.47
CA ALA A 32 3.74 -36.61 48.92
C ALA A 32 2.88 -36.24 50.15
N GLY A 33 3.31 -35.24 50.95
CA GLY A 33 2.53 -34.72 52.07
C GLY A 33 1.21 -34.06 51.66
N ALA A 34 1.07 -33.59 50.41
CA ALA A 34 -0.19 -33.05 49.90
C ALA A 34 -1.24 -34.14 49.62
N SER A 35 -0.80 -35.39 49.42
CA SER A 35 -1.66 -36.56 49.19
C SER A 35 -2.04 -37.29 50.49
N VAL A 36 -1.64 -36.77 51.66
CA VAL A 36 -1.94 -37.38 52.97
C VAL A 36 -3.35 -37.00 53.40
N GLY A 37 -4.21 -38.01 53.49
CA GLY A 37 -5.56 -37.91 54.06
C GLY A 37 -5.71 -38.86 55.25
N GLU A 38 -6.81 -39.62 55.30
CA GLU A 38 -6.99 -40.70 56.29
C GLU A 38 -5.94 -41.81 56.16
N LYS A 39 -5.40 -42.01 54.94
CA LYS A 39 -4.35 -42.98 54.64
C LYS A 39 -3.06 -42.25 54.28
N ARG A 40 -1.95 -42.78 54.76
CA ARG A 40 -0.60 -42.20 54.60
C ARG A 40 0.28 -43.16 53.81
N TYR A 41 0.74 -42.70 52.65
CA TYR A 41 1.62 -43.45 51.74
C TYR A 41 2.86 -42.62 51.39
N LEU A 42 3.60 -42.14 52.39
CA LEU A 42 4.90 -41.50 52.13
C LEU A 42 5.94 -42.59 51.85
N SER A 43 7.13 -42.16 51.42
CA SER A 43 8.24 -43.06 51.08
C SER A 43 8.53 -44.10 52.16
N LYS A 44 8.47 -43.72 53.44
CA LYS A 44 8.68 -44.62 54.57
C LYS A 44 7.59 -45.69 54.67
N GLU A 45 6.32 -45.31 54.60
CA GLU A 45 5.23 -46.28 54.69
C GLU A 45 5.17 -47.20 53.46
N VAL A 46 5.53 -46.71 52.27
CA VAL A 46 5.63 -47.54 51.05
C VAL A 46 6.69 -48.62 51.21
N ILE A 47 7.86 -48.29 51.78
CA ILE A 47 8.93 -49.25 52.10
C ILE A 47 8.38 -50.30 53.07
N GLU A 48 7.85 -49.87 54.21
CA GLU A 48 7.34 -50.76 55.26
C GLU A 48 6.26 -51.73 54.73
N TYR A 49 5.31 -51.22 53.95
CA TYR A 49 4.26 -52.07 53.37
C TYR A 49 4.78 -53.03 52.30
N TYR A 50 5.76 -52.63 51.49
CA TYR A 50 6.33 -53.54 50.50
C TYR A 50 7.22 -54.59 51.13
N GLU A 51 8.08 -54.22 52.08
CA GLU A 51 8.91 -55.15 52.88
C GLU A 51 8.05 -56.19 53.59
N SER A 52 6.91 -55.78 54.17
CA SER A 52 5.93 -56.68 54.74
C SER A 52 5.28 -57.61 53.70
N LYS A 53 5.09 -57.15 52.45
CA LYS A 53 4.51 -57.95 51.36
C LYS A 53 5.48 -58.99 50.82
N ILE A 54 6.79 -58.68 50.78
CA ILE A 54 7.84 -59.59 50.28
C ILE A 54 8.53 -60.40 51.39
N GLY A 55 8.27 -60.10 52.66
CA GLY A 55 8.86 -60.79 53.81
C GLY A 55 10.37 -60.52 54.00
N LYS A 56 10.88 -59.37 53.54
CA LYS A 56 12.30 -59.02 53.55
C LYS A 56 12.49 -57.59 54.09
N GLN A 57 13.38 -57.41 55.06
CA GLN A 57 13.74 -56.09 55.63
C GLN A 57 15.16 -55.70 55.23
N LEU A 58 15.33 -54.49 54.68
CA LEU A 58 16.63 -53.97 54.21
C LEU A 58 17.21 -52.88 55.12
N ASN A 59 16.47 -52.39 56.11
CA ASN A 59 16.89 -51.35 57.07
C ASN A 59 17.42 -50.06 56.41
N GLU A 60 16.89 -49.69 55.24
CA GLU A 60 17.16 -48.41 54.57
C GLU A 60 15.87 -47.58 54.51
N SER A 61 15.96 -46.30 54.88
CA SER A 61 14.82 -45.39 55.02
C SER A 61 14.66 -44.45 53.82
N ASN A 62 15.72 -44.28 53.01
CA ASN A 62 15.66 -43.54 51.78
C ASN A 62 15.17 -44.46 50.65
N ILE A 63 13.97 -44.20 50.12
CA ILE A 63 13.33 -45.05 49.11
C ILE A 63 14.17 -45.25 47.85
N THR A 64 15.00 -44.28 47.46
CA THR A 64 15.86 -44.38 46.29
C THR A 64 16.99 -45.36 46.51
N LYS A 65 17.72 -45.21 47.61
CA LYS A 65 18.77 -46.17 47.99
C LYS A 65 18.18 -47.55 48.27
N TRP A 66 17.03 -47.60 48.94
CA TRP A 66 16.33 -48.83 49.24
C TRP A 66 15.96 -49.58 47.95
N LEU A 67 15.43 -48.88 46.93
CA LEU A 67 15.09 -49.50 45.66
C LEU A 67 16.33 -49.86 44.84
N ASP A 68 17.41 -49.08 44.90
CA ASP A 68 18.69 -49.42 44.26
C ASP A 68 19.27 -50.73 44.84
N ILE A 69 19.23 -50.89 46.16
CA ILE A 69 19.63 -52.13 46.86
C ILE A 69 18.73 -53.30 46.45
N LEU A 70 17.41 -53.07 46.44
CA LEU A 70 16.44 -54.10 46.12
C LEU A 70 16.52 -54.53 44.64
N SER A 71 16.85 -53.60 43.74
CA SER A 71 17.01 -53.86 42.29
C SER A 71 18.26 -54.65 41.94
N ALA A 72 19.23 -54.74 42.87
CA ALA A 72 20.42 -55.59 42.73
C ALA A 72 20.15 -57.06 43.09
N ASP A 73 18.95 -57.39 43.58
CA ASP A 73 18.52 -58.77 43.85
C ASP A 73 17.86 -59.38 42.61
N ASP A 74 18.37 -60.51 42.11
CA ASP A 74 17.86 -61.20 40.92
C ASP A 74 16.39 -61.66 41.05
N SER A 75 15.87 -61.81 42.27
CA SER A 75 14.48 -62.16 42.54
C SER A 75 13.51 -60.98 42.47
N PHE A 76 14.01 -59.75 42.39
CA PHE A 76 13.18 -58.55 42.36
C PHE A 76 12.59 -58.28 40.97
N SER A 77 11.27 -58.04 40.94
CA SER A 77 10.57 -57.56 39.74
C SER A 77 10.17 -56.10 39.91
N ARG A 78 10.74 -55.22 39.09
CA ARG A 78 10.37 -53.80 39.07
C ARG A 78 8.89 -53.59 38.76
N THR A 79 8.34 -54.35 37.81
CA THR A 79 6.93 -54.30 37.45
C THR A 79 6.02 -54.64 38.63
N HIS A 80 6.41 -55.62 39.47
CA HIS A 80 5.65 -55.97 40.67
C HIS A 80 5.62 -54.83 41.70
N PHE A 81 6.75 -54.15 41.91
CA PHE A 81 6.82 -52.98 42.79
C PHE A 81 5.97 -51.82 42.27
N ASP A 82 6.09 -51.47 40.98
CA ASP A 82 5.32 -50.37 40.40
C ASP A 82 3.80 -50.67 40.42
N ASN A 83 3.40 -51.93 40.25
CA ASN A 83 2.01 -52.38 40.41
C ASN A 83 1.53 -52.24 41.86
N PHE A 84 2.37 -52.61 42.83
CA PHE A 84 2.04 -52.44 44.24
C PHE A 84 1.85 -50.97 44.62
N VAL A 85 2.75 -50.08 44.19
CA VAL A 85 2.60 -48.64 44.42
C VAL A 85 1.30 -48.12 43.78
N HIS A 86 0.99 -48.55 42.56
CA HIS A 86 -0.27 -48.20 41.89
C HIS A 86 -1.51 -48.58 42.73
N GLU A 87 -1.55 -49.81 43.27
CA GLU A 87 -2.65 -50.29 44.13
C GLU A 87 -2.79 -49.50 45.43
N LEU A 88 -1.69 -49.02 46.01
CA LEU A 88 -1.74 -48.16 47.20
C LEU A 88 -2.33 -46.79 46.86
N LEU A 89 -1.81 -46.14 45.82
CA LEU A 89 -2.19 -44.77 45.45
C LEU A 89 -3.63 -44.66 44.94
N GLN A 90 -4.19 -45.72 44.33
CA GLN A 90 -5.60 -45.76 43.92
C GLN A 90 -6.58 -45.62 45.10
N LYS A 91 -6.17 -45.95 46.33
CA LYS A 91 -7.02 -45.89 47.54
C LYS A 91 -7.17 -44.47 48.10
N LEU A 92 -6.46 -43.49 47.52
CA LEU A 92 -6.54 -42.09 47.93
C LEU A 92 -7.81 -41.43 47.37
N ILE A 93 -8.43 -40.57 48.18
CA ILE A 93 -9.71 -39.91 47.89
C ILE A 93 -9.51 -38.39 47.90
N VAL A 94 -10.22 -37.69 47.01
CA VAL A 94 -10.24 -36.22 46.93
C VAL A 94 -10.91 -35.66 48.19
N THR A 95 -10.19 -34.79 48.91
CA THR A 95 -10.72 -34.08 50.09
C THR A 95 -11.27 -32.69 49.72
N GLU A 96 -11.97 -32.02 50.64
CA GLU A 96 -12.44 -30.64 50.42
C GLU A 96 -11.29 -29.67 50.12
N ALA A 97 -10.12 -29.83 50.74
CA ALA A 97 -8.98 -28.98 50.45
C ALA A 97 -8.46 -29.14 49.01
N HIS A 98 -8.58 -30.34 48.44
CA HIS A 98 -8.25 -30.56 47.03
C HIS A 98 -9.23 -29.82 46.11
N ARG A 99 -10.54 -29.83 46.43
CA ARG A 99 -11.56 -29.07 45.68
C ARG A 99 -11.29 -27.57 45.74
N VAL A 100 -11.00 -27.05 46.94
CA VAL A 100 -10.64 -25.63 47.12
C VAL A 100 -9.39 -25.29 46.33
N MET A 101 -8.35 -26.11 46.42
CA MET A 101 -7.11 -25.90 45.67
C MET A 101 -7.34 -25.89 44.15
N ALA A 102 -8.20 -26.78 43.64
CA ALA A 102 -8.56 -26.81 42.22
C ALA A 102 -9.32 -25.54 41.77
N GLY A 103 -10.03 -24.87 42.69
CA GLY A 103 -10.72 -23.60 42.45
C GLY A 103 -9.85 -22.34 42.58
N ILE A 104 -8.53 -22.47 42.76
CA ILE A 104 -7.60 -21.34 42.91
C ILE A 104 -6.90 -21.05 41.57
N PRO A 105 -6.68 -19.78 41.19
CA PRO A 105 -6.06 -19.44 39.92
C PRO A 105 -4.53 -19.61 39.96
N TRP A 106 -4.00 -20.82 40.04
CA TRP A 106 -2.55 -21.03 40.06
C TRP A 106 -1.86 -20.56 38.78
N ARG A 107 -0.63 -20.06 38.91
CA ARG A 107 0.21 -19.73 37.76
C ARG A 107 0.68 -20.98 37.04
N GLU A 108 1.10 -21.98 37.83
CA GLU A 108 1.58 -23.28 37.40
C GLU A 108 1.58 -24.21 38.62
N ILE A 109 1.34 -25.50 38.39
CA ILE A 109 1.37 -26.53 39.44
C ILE A 109 2.45 -27.55 39.07
N ILE A 110 3.36 -27.84 39.99
CA ILE A 110 4.44 -28.82 39.82
C ILE A 110 4.29 -29.85 40.93
N THR A 111 4.47 -31.13 40.62
CA THR A 111 4.38 -32.21 41.61
C THR A 111 5.44 -33.28 41.42
N THR A 112 5.84 -33.89 42.53
CA THR A 112 6.61 -35.15 42.55
C THR A 112 5.71 -36.38 42.75
N ASN A 113 4.40 -36.18 42.89
CA ASN A 113 3.46 -37.25 43.23
C ASN A 113 3.00 -38.00 41.97
N TYR A 114 2.81 -39.31 42.13
CA TYR A 114 2.38 -40.18 41.03
C TYR A 114 0.86 -40.29 40.90
N ASP A 115 0.13 -40.06 42.00
CA ASP A 115 -1.32 -40.24 42.12
C ASP A 115 -2.16 -39.29 41.24
N LEU A 116 -3.46 -39.54 41.13
CA LEU A 116 -4.40 -38.75 40.32
C LEU A 116 -5.34 -37.88 41.17
N LEU A 117 -4.95 -37.48 42.39
CA LEU A 117 -5.84 -36.70 43.27
C LEU A 117 -6.14 -35.33 42.69
N ILE A 118 -5.14 -34.63 42.17
CA ILE A 118 -5.31 -33.27 41.65
C ILE A 118 -6.15 -33.31 40.37
N GLU A 119 -5.85 -34.23 39.46
CA GLU A 119 -6.65 -34.41 38.25
C GLU A 119 -8.13 -34.66 38.59
N ARG A 120 -8.41 -35.60 39.50
CA ARG A 120 -9.78 -35.89 39.94
C ARG A 120 -10.44 -34.70 40.64
N ALA A 121 -9.69 -33.90 41.40
CA ALA A 121 -10.24 -32.71 42.06
C ALA A 121 -10.69 -31.65 41.06
N PHE A 122 -9.94 -31.42 39.98
CA PHE A 122 -10.34 -30.54 38.88
C PHE A 122 -11.55 -31.08 38.13
N ASP A 123 -11.59 -32.40 37.87
CA ASP A 123 -12.75 -33.04 37.24
C ASP A 123 -14.02 -32.82 38.07
N GLU A 124 -13.94 -33.03 39.39
CA GLU A 124 -15.09 -32.90 40.31
C GLU A 124 -15.65 -31.47 40.41
N ILE A 125 -14.86 -30.43 40.15
CA ILE A 125 -15.34 -29.03 40.17
C ILE A 125 -15.78 -28.51 38.80
N THR A 126 -15.68 -29.32 37.73
CA THR A 126 -15.88 -28.88 36.34
C THR A 126 -17.25 -28.24 36.08
N ALA A 127 -18.30 -28.73 36.73
CA ALA A 127 -19.67 -28.23 36.59
C ALA A 127 -20.04 -27.13 37.61
N SER A 128 -19.08 -26.70 38.43
CA SER A 128 -19.31 -25.73 39.51
C SER A 128 -18.80 -24.33 39.13
N SER A 129 -19.36 -23.30 39.78
CA SER A 129 -18.88 -21.92 39.68
C SER A 129 -17.47 -21.72 40.28
N GLN A 130 -16.90 -22.73 40.93
CA GLN A 130 -15.54 -22.68 41.49
C GLN A 130 -14.46 -22.98 40.45
N LYS A 131 -14.81 -23.52 39.28
CA LYS A 131 -13.83 -23.82 38.22
C LYS A 131 -13.20 -22.54 37.71
N ILE A 132 -11.89 -22.35 37.86
CA ILE A 132 -11.16 -21.22 37.27
C ILE A 132 -10.26 -21.62 36.10
N TYR A 133 -9.66 -22.80 36.15
CA TYR A 133 -8.85 -23.35 35.06
C TYR A 133 -9.19 -24.81 34.78
N ASP A 134 -9.02 -25.22 33.54
CA ASP A 134 -8.86 -26.61 33.14
C ASP A 134 -7.44 -27.06 33.48
N ILE A 135 -7.29 -28.28 34.00
CA ILE A 135 -5.96 -28.82 34.29
C ILE A 135 -5.35 -29.47 33.05
N LYS A 136 -4.12 -29.09 32.72
CA LYS A 136 -3.34 -29.75 31.66
C LYS A 136 -2.16 -30.53 32.24
N PRO A 137 -2.26 -31.86 32.39
CA PRO A 137 -1.14 -32.64 32.91
C PRO A 137 -0.01 -32.78 31.90
N ILE A 138 1.20 -32.43 32.32
CA ILE A 138 2.46 -32.51 31.56
C ILE A 138 3.37 -33.52 32.25
N ARG A 139 3.64 -34.65 31.58
CA ARG A 139 4.30 -35.81 32.21
C ARG A 139 5.64 -36.18 31.57
N ASN A 140 5.99 -35.55 30.45
CA ASN A 140 7.25 -35.78 29.75
C ASN A 140 7.65 -34.57 28.88
N GLN A 141 8.85 -34.64 28.31
CA GLN A 141 9.42 -33.59 27.46
C GLN A 141 8.59 -33.27 26.20
N LYS A 142 7.93 -34.27 25.57
CA LYS A 142 7.11 -34.04 24.38
C LYS A 142 5.88 -33.18 24.70
N GLN A 143 5.24 -33.47 25.84
CA GLN A 143 4.06 -32.74 26.31
C GLN A 143 4.42 -31.34 26.78
N TYR A 144 5.64 -31.13 27.27
CA TYR A 144 6.07 -29.85 27.81
C TYR A 144 6.07 -28.70 26.79
N ASN A 145 6.26 -29.00 25.50
CA ASN A 145 6.21 -28.00 24.42
C ASN A 145 4.79 -27.54 24.07
N TYR A 146 3.78 -27.99 24.82
CA TYR A 146 2.41 -27.53 24.68
C TYR A 146 2.29 -26.06 25.13
N ARG A 147 1.57 -25.25 24.34
CA ARG A 147 1.17 -23.90 24.75
C ARG A 147 -0.21 -23.97 25.38
N GLU A 148 -0.28 -23.64 26.65
CA GLU A 148 -1.52 -23.54 27.42
C GLU A 148 -2.46 -22.47 26.84
N SER A 149 -3.77 -22.72 26.89
CA SER A 149 -4.77 -21.66 26.70
C SER A 149 -4.87 -20.80 27.97
N ASN A 150 -5.46 -19.59 27.87
CA ASN A 150 -5.71 -18.75 29.05
C ASN A 150 -6.77 -19.35 30.01
N THR A 151 -7.40 -20.46 29.64
CA THR A 151 -8.33 -21.22 30.48
C THR A 151 -7.68 -22.44 31.11
N GLU A 152 -6.40 -22.70 30.88
CA GLU A 152 -5.70 -23.89 31.35
C GLU A 152 -4.58 -23.55 32.33
N VAL A 153 -4.33 -24.47 33.27
CA VAL A 153 -3.14 -24.44 34.14
C VAL A 153 -2.28 -25.67 33.86
N ARG A 154 -0.98 -25.43 33.64
CA ARG A 154 0.00 -26.51 33.49
C ARG A 154 0.17 -27.24 34.82
N TYR A 155 0.05 -28.56 34.77
CA TYR A 155 0.28 -29.46 35.90
C TYR A 155 1.42 -30.42 35.58
N ILE A 156 2.63 -30.06 35.98
CA ILE A 156 3.86 -30.79 35.66
C ILE A 156 4.08 -31.90 36.68
N LYS A 157 4.09 -33.15 36.22
CA LYS A 157 4.40 -34.33 37.03
C LYS A 157 5.82 -34.80 36.75
N LEU A 158 6.74 -34.50 37.67
CA LEU A 158 8.18 -34.70 37.47
C LEU A 158 8.56 -36.18 37.47
N ASN A 159 8.04 -36.95 38.41
CA ASN A 159 8.52 -38.31 38.67
C ASN A 159 7.73 -39.40 37.91
N GLY A 160 6.85 -39.04 36.97
CA GLY A 160 5.98 -39.97 36.26
C GLY A 160 4.54 -39.97 36.77
N CYS A 161 3.71 -40.91 36.29
CA CYS A 161 2.28 -40.89 36.56
C CYS A 161 1.64 -42.28 36.53
N VAL A 162 0.76 -42.57 37.49
CA VAL A 162 0.07 -43.86 37.56
C VAL A 162 -1.00 -44.08 36.48
N SER A 163 -1.35 -43.04 35.69
CA SER A 163 -2.36 -43.13 34.64
C SER A 163 -1.97 -44.09 33.51
N ASP A 164 -0.69 -44.15 33.16
CA ASP A 164 -0.13 -45.06 32.16
C ASP A 164 1.36 -45.25 32.44
N LYS A 165 1.68 -46.31 33.18
CA LYS A 165 3.06 -46.63 33.60
C LYS A 165 3.98 -46.97 32.43
N SER A 166 3.43 -47.38 31.28
CA SER A 166 4.22 -47.71 30.09
C SER A 166 4.74 -46.46 29.40
N LEU A 167 3.92 -45.41 29.38
CA LEU A 167 4.24 -44.13 28.76
C LEU A 167 4.89 -43.14 29.74
N TYR A 168 4.58 -43.26 31.04
CA TYR A 168 5.06 -42.39 32.12
C TYR A 168 5.62 -43.24 33.29
N PRO A 169 6.80 -43.85 33.12
CA PRO A 169 7.38 -44.72 34.14
C PRO A 169 7.59 -43.97 35.47
N LEU A 170 7.33 -44.66 36.58
CA LEU A 170 7.50 -44.09 37.93
C LEU A 170 8.98 -44.03 38.27
N ALA A 171 9.47 -42.91 38.80
CA ALA A 171 10.87 -42.76 39.15
C ALA A 171 11.13 -42.96 40.64
N PHE A 172 11.81 -44.05 40.99
CA PHE A 172 12.16 -44.35 42.37
C PHE A 172 13.66 -44.63 42.56
N SER A 173 14.36 -45.15 41.56
CA SER A 173 15.79 -45.51 41.63
C SER A 173 16.71 -44.39 41.13
N SER A 174 18.01 -44.49 41.45
CA SER A 174 19.02 -43.53 40.95
C SER A 174 19.11 -43.49 39.42
N ASP A 175 18.87 -44.63 38.74
CA ASP A 175 18.85 -44.71 37.28
C ASP A 175 17.60 -44.05 36.68
N ASP A 176 16.44 -44.17 37.34
CA ASP A 176 15.20 -43.52 36.89
C ASP A 176 15.35 -41.99 36.90
N PHE A 177 15.87 -41.43 37.99
CA PHE A 177 16.10 -39.99 38.09
C PHE A 177 17.11 -39.49 37.06
N ARG A 178 18.15 -40.29 36.74
CA ARG A 178 19.10 -39.95 35.68
C ARG A 178 18.44 -39.85 34.30
N LYS A 179 17.52 -40.77 33.99
CA LYS A 179 16.74 -40.74 32.73
C LYS A 179 15.82 -39.52 32.63
N LEU A 180 15.31 -39.03 33.75
CA LEU A 180 14.48 -37.82 33.81
C LEU A 180 15.26 -36.49 33.79
N GLY A 181 16.59 -36.53 33.90
CA GLY A 181 17.41 -35.32 34.02
C GLY A 181 17.25 -34.31 32.88
N SER A 182 16.96 -34.75 31.65
CA SER A 182 16.67 -33.83 30.54
C SER A 182 15.33 -33.09 30.72
N PHE A 183 14.32 -33.75 31.27
CA PHE A 183 13.02 -33.17 31.56
C PHE A 183 13.11 -32.21 32.75
N TYR A 184 13.86 -32.55 33.81
CA TYR A 184 14.12 -31.65 34.94
C TYR A 184 14.79 -30.37 34.50
N LYS A 185 15.84 -30.45 33.67
CA LYS A 185 16.53 -29.28 33.12
C LYS A 185 15.61 -28.37 32.32
N LEU A 186 14.67 -28.94 31.57
CA LEU A 186 13.69 -28.18 30.77
C LEU A 186 12.77 -27.37 31.69
N VAL A 187 12.15 -28.02 32.68
CA VAL A 187 11.27 -27.39 33.67
C VAL A 187 12.02 -26.29 34.44
N LEU A 188 13.21 -26.60 34.94
CA LEU A 188 14.05 -25.68 35.71
C LEU A 188 14.57 -24.47 34.92
N ASN A 189 14.70 -24.57 33.59
CA ASN A 189 15.13 -23.46 32.76
C ASN A 189 14.02 -22.42 32.55
N ASP A 190 12.76 -22.82 32.47
CA ASP A 190 11.64 -21.88 32.30
C ASP A 190 11.43 -21.01 33.54
N LEU A 191 11.76 -21.54 34.72
CA LEU A 191 11.72 -20.78 35.97
C LEU A 191 12.72 -19.59 36.00
N LYS A 192 13.64 -19.48 35.03
CA LYS A 192 14.62 -18.38 34.93
C LYS A 192 13.98 -17.01 34.63
N ASN A 193 12.86 -16.97 33.91
CA ASN A 193 12.30 -15.72 33.37
C ASN A 193 11.10 -15.18 34.19
N ILE A 194 10.96 -15.59 35.44
CA ILE A 194 9.80 -15.26 36.28
C ILE A 194 9.87 -13.81 36.79
N SER A 195 8.77 -13.05 36.60
CA SER A 195 8.58 -11.67 37.11
C SER A 195 8.79 -11.54 38.63
N TYR A 196 9.16 -10.33 39.12
CA TYR A 196 9.36 -10.04 40.55
C TYR A 196 8.15 -10.39 41.43
N ASP A 197 6.93 -10.28 40.89
CA ASP A 197 5.70 -10.43 41.66
C ASP A 197 5.26 -11.86 41.96
N ILE A 198 5.89 -12.86 41.33
CA ILE A 198 5.50 -14.27 41.43
C ILE A 198 6.15 -14.95 42.65
N GLN A 199 5.38 -15.67 43.45
CA GLN A 199 5.82 -16.42 44.63
C GLN A 199 5.89 -17.92 44.37
N PHE A 200 6.71 -18.62 45.15
CA PHE A 200 6.82 -20.08 45.12
C PHE A 200 6.32 -20.65 46.46
N LEU A 201 5.31 -21.52 46.38
CA LEU A 201 4.68 -22.17 47.53
C LEU A 201 4.83 -23.68 47.40
N SER A 202 5.56 -24.32 48.32
CA SER A 202 5.62 -25.76 48.44
C SER A 202 4.72 -26.28 49.56
N ILE A 203 4.08 -27.42 49.34
CA ILE A 203 3.27 -28.11 50.36
C ILE A 203 3.63 -29.59 50.39
N GLY A 204 3.98 -30.09 51.57
CA GLY A 204 4.26 -31.52 51.76
C GLY A 204 5.54 -32.01 51.09
N TYR A 205 6.51 -31.11 50.85
CA TYR A 205 7.81 -31.41 50.24
C TYR A 205 8.96 -31.00 51.18
N SER A 206 9.93 -31.89 51.39
CA SER A 206 11.01 -31.71 52.37
C SER A 206 12.28 -31.06 51.81
N PHE A 207 12.42 -30.94 50.48
CA PHE A 207 13.64 -30.48 49.79
C PHE A 207 14.91 -31.29 50.12
N THR A 208 14.77 -32.53 50.59
CA THR A 208 15.90 -33.36 51.03
C THR A 208 16.45 -34.26 49.93
N ASP A 209 15.69 -34.46 48.85
CA ASP A 209 16.04 -35.24 47.67
C ASP A 209 16.91 -34.45 46.69
N ASP A 210 17.50 -35.16 45.72
CA ASP A 210 18.48 -34.57 44.80
C ASP A 210 17.87 -33.55 43.83
N PHE A 211 16.60 -33.74 43.43
CA PHE A 211 15.89 -32.71 42.66
C PHE A 211 15.67 -31.45 43.49
N GLY A 212 15.29 -31.58 44.76
CA GLY A 212 15.13 -30.46 45.68
C GLY A 212 16.39 -29.63 45.82
N LYS A 213 17.57 -30.27 45.86
CA LYS A 213 18.87 -29.58 45.84
C LYS A 213 19.11 -28.87 44.49
N GLU A 214 18.89 -29.56 43.37
CA GLU A 214 19.07 -28.97 42.03
C GLU A 214 18.15 -27.76 41.80
N LEU A 215 16.90 -27.82 42.28
CA LEU A 215 15.94 -26.72 42.25
C LEU A 215 16.46 -25.50 43.03
N LEU A 216 16.97 -25.69 44.24
CA LEU A 216 17.52 -24.62 45.08
C LEU A 216 18.78 -24.00 44.46
N ASP A 217 19.71 -24.84 43.96
CA ASP A 217 20.92 -24.38 43.27
C ASP A 217 20.57 -23.60 41.99
N LYS A 218 19.54 -24.04 41.28
CA LYS A 218 19.05 -23.35 40.09
C LYS A 218 18.48 -21.98 40.45
N PHE A 219 17.66 -21.87 41.49
CA PHE A 219 17.15 -20.58 41.98
C PHE A 219 18.27 -19.61 42.36
N ASP A 220 19.40 -20.10 42.87
CA ASP A 220 20.57 -19.26 43.15
C ASP A 220 21.26 -18.78 41.88
N SER A 221 21.35 -19.62 40.84
CA SER A 221 22.06 -19.28 39.59
C SER A 221 21.53 -18.02 38.88
N TYR A 222 20.33 -17.55 39.23
CA TYR A 222 19.74 -16.30 38.72
C TYR A 222 19.24 -15.36 39.84
N ASN A 223 19.81 -15.46 41.04
CA ASN A 223 19.56 -14.57 42.18
C ASN A 223 18.08 -14.50 42.60
N PHE A 224 17.31 -15.58 42.46
CA PHE A 224 15.89 -15.62 42.86
C PHE A 224 15.77 -15.50 44.39
N ARG A 225 16.50 -16.35 45.12
CA ARG A 225 16.48 -16.37 46.58
C ARG A 225 17.11 -15.11 47.18
N ASP A 226 18.03 -14.43 46.49
CA ASP A 226 18.53 -13.13 46.95
C ASP A 226 17.43 -12.10 47.18
N LYS A 227 16.37 -12.18 46.38
CA LYS A 227 15.27 -11.22 46.36
C LYS A 227 13.99 -11.73 47.02
N ARG A 228 13.83 -13.04 47.26
CA ARG A 228 12.56 -13.66 47.66
C ARG A 228 12.71 -14.82 48.65
N TRP A 229 11.63 -15.09 49.37
CA TRP A 229 11.47 -16.28 50.22
C TRP A 229 10.70 -17.37 49.49
N ILE A 230 11.07 -18.62 49.72
CA ILE A 230 10.27 -19.79 49.36
C ILE A 230 9.33 -20.09 50.52
N LEU A 231 8.03 -20.18 50.26
CA LEU A 231 7.04 -20.53 51.28
C LEU A 231 6.87 -22.05 51.31
N ASN A 232 6.93 -22.66 52.49
CA ASN A 232 6.75 -24.10 52.66
C ASN A 232 5.70 -24.40 53.72
N VAL A 233 4.63 -25.10 53.37
CA VAL A 233 3.59 -25.53 54.32
C VAL A 233 3.97 -26.90 54.88
N ASP A 234 4.24 -26.93 56.19
CA ASP A 234 4.63 -28.14 56.91
C ASP A 234 3.96 -28.16 58.30
N PRO A 235 3.14 -29.19 58.62
CA PRO A 235 2.49 -29.28 59.93
C PRO A 235 3.47 -29.58 61.07
N TYR A 236 4.62 -30.19 60.78
CA TYR A 236 5.58 -30.67 61.76
C TYR A 236 7.01 -30.23 61.41
N PRO A 237 7.29 -28.90 61.39
CA PRO A 237 8.62 -28.40 61.06
C PRO A 237 9.69 -28.98 61.98
N ASN A 238 10.78 -29.46 61.41
CA ASN A 238 11.95 -29.86 62.19
C ASN A 238 12.67 -28.60 62.69
N GLU A 239 12.42 -28.22 63.94
CA GLU A 239 13.00 -27.03 64.56
C GLU A 239 14.54 -27.07 64.60
N ASN A 240 15.15 -28.26 64.65
CA ASN A 240 16.61 -28.41 64.58
C ASN A 240 17.19 -28.04 63.21
N SER A 241 16.37 -28.03 62.15
CA SER A 241 16.73 -27.61 60.80
C SER A 241 16.51 -26.12 60.55
N LEU A 242 16.16 -25.32 61.57
CA LEU A 242 15.87 -23.90 61.39
C LEU A 242 17.00 -23.16 60.68
N SER A 243 18.26 -23.41 61.06
CA SER A 243 19.44 -22.80 60.42
C SER A 243 19.54 -23.14 58.92
N TYR A 244 19.13 -24.34 58.51
CA TYR A 244 19.07 -24.74 57.11
C TYR A 244 17.99 -23.96 56.35
N TYR A 245 16.79 -23.84 56.92
CA TYR A 245 15.72 -23.05 56.32
C TYR A 245 16.10 -21.58 56.21
N LYS A 246 16.76 -21.01 57.23
CA LYS A 246 17.25 -19.62 57.18
C LYS A 246 18.26 -19.40 56.05
N LYS A 247 19.26 -20.27 55.96
CA LYS A 247 20.30 -20.21 54.91
C LYS A 247 19.70 -20.27 53.51
N ASN A 248 18.69 -21.13 53.33
CA ASN A 248 18.04 -21.34 52.04
C ASN A 248 16.85 -20.39 51.77
N LYS A 249 16.61 -19.41 52.65
CA LYS A 249 15.47 -18.47 52.58
C LYS A 249 14.12 -19.16 52.39
N ILE A 250 13.92 -20.23 53.15
CA ILE A 250 12.66 -20.96 53.24
C ILE A 250 11.92 -20.44 54.48
N CYS A 251 10.70 -19.96 54.29
CA CYS A 251 9.77 -19.58 55.34
C CYS A 251 8.75 -20.70 55.51
N ILE A 252 8.64 -21.26 56.72
CA ILE A 252 7.69 -22.34 56.99
C ILE A 252 6.37 -21.76 57.45
N ILE A 253 5.26 -22.28 56.94
CA ILE A 253 3.91 -22.04 57.44
C ILE A 253 3.50 -23.31 58.17
N LYS A 254 3.38 -23.24 59.50
CA LYS A 254 3.03 -24.37 60.35
C LYS A 254 1.55 -24.70 60.20
N SER A 255 1.22 -25.56 59.24
CA SER A 255 -0.15 -25.96 58.90
C SER A 255 -0.17 -27.28 58.13
N SER A 256 -1.27 -28.03 58.21
CA SER A 256 -1.52 -29.14 57.30
C SER A 256 -2.01 -28.62 55.93
N PHE A 257 -1.97 -29.47 54.89
CA PHE A 257 -2.56 -29.19 53.57
C PHE A 257 -4.06 -28.85 53.69
N GLN A 258 -4.78 -29.62 54.51
CA GLN A 258 -6.21 -29.45 54.70
C GLN A 258 -6.53 -28.11 55.37
N ASP A 259 -5.85 -27.79 56.47
CA ASP A 259 -6.11 -26.56 57.23
C ASP A 259 -5.74 -25.31 56.45
N PHE A 260 -4.65 -25.35 55.67
CA PHE A 260 -4.19 -24.22 54.87
C PHE A 260 -5.26 -23.78 53.85
N PHE A 261 -5.81 -24.72 53.08
CA PHE A 261 -6.82 -24.40 52.07
C PHE A 261 -8.19 -24.06 52.67
N LEU A 262 -8.56 -24.65 53.81
CA LEU A 262 -9.77 -24.22 54.52
C LEU A 262 -9.64 -22.78 55.05
N LYS A 263 -8.48 -22.41 55.60
CA LYS A 263 -8.20 -21.02 56.02
C LYS A 263 -8.18 -20.05 54.85
N TYR A 264 -7.63 -20.44 53.70
CA TYR A 264 -7.71 -19.65 52.47
C TYR A 264 -9.17 -19.40 52.07
N LYS A 265 -10.03 -20.43 52.08
CA LYS A 265 -11.47 -20.32 51.74
C LYS A 265 -12.21 -19.37 52.69
N GLU A 266 -11.93 -19.45 53.99
CA GLU A 266 -12.47 -18.53 55.00
C GLU A 266 -12.02 -17.08 54.74
N TRP A 267 -10.73 -16.89 54.43
CA TRP A 267 -10.16 -15.58 54.14
C TRP A 267 -10.77 -14.97 52.88
N GLU A 268 -10.87 -15.75 51.80
CA GLU A 268 -11.42 -15.32 50.51
C GLU A 268 -12.87 -14.84 50.66
N THR A 269 -13.67 -15.57 51.44
CA THR A 269 -15.07 -15.21 51.71
C THR A 269 -15.18 -13.91 52.52
N LYS A 270 -14.31 -13.70 53.52
CA LYS A 270 -14.35 -12.52 54.41
C LYS A 270 -13.81 -11.24 53.75
N ASN A 271 -12.87 -11.36 52.83
CA ASN A 271 -12.12 -10.21 52.31
C ASN A 271 -12.52 -9.78 50.89
N ALA A 272 -13.45 -10.49 50.23
CA ALA A 272 -13.88 -10.15 48.87
C ALA A 272 -14.34 -8.68 48.74
N ASP A 273 -15.16 -8.18 49.69
CA ASP A 273 -15.62 -6.79 49.74
C ASP A 273 -14.48 -5.77 49.85
N ILE A 274 -13.46 -6.10 50.65
CA ILE A 274 -12.31 -5.23 50.89
C ILE A 274 -11.47 -5.12 49.61
N VAL A 275 -11.27 -6.24 48.91
CA VAL A 275 -10.53 -6.27 47.64
C VAL A 275 -11.28 -5.49 46.55
N VAL A 276 -12.60 -5.66 46.43
CA VAL A 276 -13.45 -4.89 45.51
C VAL A 276 -13.32 -3.39 45.77
N LYS A 277 -13.44 -2.96 47.03
CA LYS A 277 -13.28 -1.54 47.41
C LYS A 277 -11.87 -1.00 47.14
N LYS A 278 -10.83 -1.78 47.42
CA LYS A 278 -9.43 -1.38 47.18
C LYS A 278 -9.13 -1.21 45.69
N LYS A 279 -9.70 -2.08 44.84
CA LYS A 279 -9.59 -2.00 43.38
C LYS A 279 -10.55 -0.97 42.76
N GLY A 280 -11.55 -0.52 43.51
CA GLY A 280 -12.56 0.42 43.02
C GLY A 280 -13.50 -0.21 41.98
N LEU A 281 -13.78 -1.51 42.09
CA LEU A 281 -14.67 -2.21 41.17
C LEU A 281 -16.13 -1.88 41.52
N SER A 282 -16.88 -1.38 40.54
CA SER A 282 -18.30 -1.04 40.70
C SER A 282 -19.02 -1.11 39.35
N LEU A 283 -20.33 -1.31 39.39
CA LEU A 283 -21.21 -1.28 38.22
C LEU A 283 -22.23 -0.15 38.36
N SER A 284 -22.59 0.48 37.25
CA SER A 284 -23.57 1.58 37.22
C SER A 284 -24.70 1.26 36.24
N SER A 285 -25.94 1.61 36.58
CA SER A 285 -27.09 1.50 35.67
C SER A 285 -26.96 2.44 34.47
N SER A 286 -27.85 2.31 33.49
CA SER A 286 -28.04 3.26 32.37
C SER A 286 -28.27 4.72 32.80
N LYS A 287 -28.69 4.95 34.06
CA LYS A 287 -28.92 6.27 34.67
C LYS A 287 -27.81 6.67 35.65
N ASP A 288 -26.65 6.02 35.57
CA ASP A 288 -25.48 6.26 36.42
C ASP A 288 -25.67 5.99 37.93
N TYR A 289 -26.72 5.27 38.33
CA TYR A 289 -26.87 4.78 39.70
C TYR A 289 -26.01 3.54 39.97
N HIS A 290 -25.38 3.48 41.15
CA HIS A 290 -24.61 2.30 41.58
C HIS A 290 -25.49 1.04 41.69
N ILE A 291 -25.08 -0.04 41.03
CA ILE A 291 -25.72 -1.36 41.10
C ILE A 291 -25.01 -2.23 42.14
N SER A 292 -25.80 -2.78 43.07
CA SER A 292 -25.28 -3.74 44.06
C SER A 292 -25.05 -5.10 43.40
N ALA A 293 -23.77 -5.44 43.18
CA ALA A 293 -23.34 -6.74 42.65
C ALA A 293 -22.60 -7.55 43.71
N ALA A 294 -22.65 -8.88 43.61
CA ALA A 294 -21.88 -9.75 44.49
C ALA A 294 -20.37 -9.48 44.31
N PRO A 295 -19.58 -9.33 45.39
CA PRO A 295 -18.15 -9.06 45.29
C PRO A 295 -17.39 -10.09 44.44
N GLN A 296 -17.82 -11.35 44.49
CA GLN A 296 -17.25 -12.44 43.70
C GLN A 296 -17.44 -12.24 42.20
N LEU A 297 -18.60 -11.72 41.77
CA LEU A 297 -18.88 -11.41 40.38
C LEU A 297 -18.00 -10.25 39.90
N LEU A 298 -17.86 -9.19 40.70
CA LEU A 298 -16.99 -8.05 40.35
C LEU A 298 -15.53 -8.47 40.20
N LEU A 299 -15.03 -9.33 41.10
CA LEU A 299 -13.67 -9.86 41.03
C LEU A 299 -13.48 -10.84 39.87
N SER A 300 -14.52 -11.59 39.46
CA SER A 300 -14.43 -12.51 38.34
C SER A 300 -14.49 -11.81 36.98
N LEU A 301 -15.00 -10.57 36.93
CA LEU A 301 -15.01 -9.71 35.74
C LEU A 301 -13.76 -8.81 35.64
N ASP A 302 -13.03 -8.61 36.73
CA ASP A 302 -11.86 -7.72 36.81
C ASP A 302 -10.79 -8.08 35.77
N GLY A 303 -10.45 -7.10 34.92
CA GLY A 303 -9.51 -7.27 33.81
C GLY A 303 -10.01 -8.14 32.64
N ILE A 304 -11.28 -8.55 32.65
CA ILE A 304 -11.91 -9.37 31.59
C ILE A 304 -13.03 -8.59 30.92
N VAL A 305 -13.91 -7.98 31.71
CA VAL A 305 -15.05 -7.18 31.22
C VAL A 305 -15.02 -5.83 31.91
N LYS A 306 -15.20 -4.79 31.11
CA LYS A 306 -15.16 -3.41 31.57
C LYS A 306 -16.42 -2.69 31.15
N GLN A 307 -17.06 -1.98 32.07
CA GLN A 307 -18.22 -1.18 31.71
C GLN A 307 -17.78 0.07 30.95
N LEU A 308 -18.38 0.33 29.79
CA LEU A 308 -18.23 1.58 29.07
C LEU A 308 -19.29 2.54 29.63
N ASN A 309 -18.87 3.63 30.25
CA ASN A 309 -19.72 4.75 30.66
C ASN A 309 -18.84 5.97 30.97
N THR A 310 -19.45 7.11 31.31
CA THR A 310 -18.72 8.36 31.57
C THR A 310 -17.93 8.38 32.90
N HIS A 311 -18.22 7.46 33.82
CA HIS A 311 -17.61 7.37 35.15
C HIS A 311 -16.46 6.37 35.23
N THR A 312 -16.34 5.47 34.24
CA THR A 312 -15.27 4.48 34.17
C THR A 312 -13.91 5.17 34.04
N ARG A 313 -12.96 4.81 34.92
CA ARG A 313 -11.61 5.34 34.88
C ARG A 313 -10.85 4.75 33.70
N GLU A 314 -10.63 5.58 32.70
CA GLU A 314 -9.86 5.25 31.50
C GLU A 314 -8.39 5.63 31.64
N ARG A 315 -7.53 4.95 30.87
CA ARG A 315 -6.16 5.42 30.65
C ARG A 315 -6.23 6.79 29.97
N PHE A 316 -5.61 7.80 30.57
CA PHE A 316 -5.57 9.12 29.93
C PHE A 316 -4.67 9.09 28.68
N ILE A 317 -5.25 9.43 27.52
CA ILE A 317 -4.53 9.59 26.26
C ILE A 317 -4.47 11.10 25.96
N LYS A 318 -3.27 11.63 25.69
CA LYS A 318 -3.08 13.03 25.27
C LYS A 318 -3.63 13.22 23.86
N GLU A 319 -4.16 14.41 23.56
CA GLU A 319 -4.74 14.72 22.24
C GLU A 319 -3.73 14.46 21.10
N GLU A 320 -2.49 14.90 21.28
CA GLU A 320 -1.39 14.67 20.33
C GLU A 320 -1.11 13.18 20.07
N GLU A 321 -1.10 12.36 21.12
CA GLU A 321 -0.77 10.92 21.01
C GLU A 321 -1.90 10.18 20.28
N TYR A 322 -3.15 10.55 20.52
CA TYR A 322 -4.30 9.99 19.81
C TYR A 322 -4.19 10.21 18.30
N TYR A 323 -3.99 11.46 17.85
CA TYR A 323 -3.85 11.74 16.41
C TYR A 323 -2.55 11.15 15.81
N LYS A 324 -1.52 10.90 16.63
CA LYS A 324 -0.32 10.14 16.22
C LYS A 324 -0.57 8.64 16.09
N GLY A 325 -1.77 8.13 16.41
CA GLY A 325 -2.13 6.72 16.24
C GLY A 325 -2.01 5.88 17.53
N ASP A 326 -2.16 6.47 18.71
CA ASP A 326 -2.44 5.68 19.92
C ASP A 326 -3.84 5.06 19.83
N GLU A 327 -3.97 3.84 20.34
CA GLU A 327 -5.22 3.07 20.35
C GLU A 327 -6.31 3.80 21.16
N PRO A 328 -7.51 4.00 20.60
CA PRO A 328 -8.55 4.79 21.24
C PRO A 328 -9.15 4.07 22.44
N ASN A 329 -9.65 4.84 23.40
CA ASN A 329 -10.52 4.32 24.46
C ASN A 329 -11.77 5.20 24.60
N PHE A 330 -12.72 4.78 25.43
CA PHE A 330 -13.98 5.51 25.62
C PHE A 330 -13.78 6.96 26.10
N GLY A 331 -12.69 7.22 26.83
CA GLY A 331 -12.28 8.55 27.28
C GLY A 331 -11.92 9.52 26.14
N VAL A 332 -11.51 9.02 24.97
CA VAL A 332 -11.26 9.85 23.77
C VAL A 332 -12.58 10.39 23.20
N ILE A 333 -13.61 9.54 23.15
CA ILE A 333 -14.93 9.85 22.59
C ILE A 333 -15.70 10.83 23.47
N THR A 334 -15.68 10.61 24.79
CA THR A 334 -16.33 11.51 25.77
C THR A 334 -15.73 12.92 25.80
N ARG A 335 -14.45 13.07 25.42
CA ARG A 335 -13.77 14.37 25.25
C ARG A 335 -13.95 14.99 23.86
N GLY A 336 -14.59 14.30 22.91
CA GLY A 336 -14.86 14.80 21.56
C GLY A 336 -13.62 14.97 20.69
N LEU A 337 -12.60 14.12 20.86
CA LEU A 337 -11.37 14.20 20.07
C LEU A 337 -11.51 13.55 18.68
N ASP A 338 -12.43 12.60 18.51
CA ASP A 338 -12.71 11.93 17.24
C ASP A 338 -13.49 12.84 16.27
N VAL A 339 -13.30 12.65 14.96
CA VAL A 339 -14.11 13.29 13.92
C VAL A 339 -15.40 12.47 13.74
N ILE A 340 -16.55 13.09 13.97
CA ILE A 340 -17.83 12.39 14.02
C ILE A 340 -18.38 12.17 12.61
N LYS A 341 -18.51 10.90 12.20
CA LYS A 341 -19.13 10.49 10.94
C LYS A 341 -20.65 10.40 11.05
N THR A 342 -21.32 11.55 11.23
CA THR A 342 -22.75 11.65 11.59
C THR A 342 -23.67 10.82 10.69
N LYS A 343 -23.41 10.81 9.38
CA LYS A 343 -24.19 10.00 8.42
C LYS A 343 -24.16 8.51 8.78
N PHE A 344 -22.96 7.94 8.99
CA PHE A 344 -22.80 6.54 9.32
C PHE A 344 -23.34 6.22 10.72
N THR A 345 -23.11 7.11 11.70
CA THR A 345 -23.63 6.92 13.06
C THR A 345 -25.16 6.82 13.05
N HIS A 346 -25.84 7.73 12.34
CA HIS A 346 -27.30 7.70 12.24
C HIS A 346 -27.80 6.43 11.54
N THR A 347 -27.29 6.11 10.35
CA THR A 347 -27.71 4.93 9.58
C THR A 347 -27.46 3.62 10.33
N PHE A 348 -26.31 3.46 10.98
CA PHE A 348 -25.99 2.23 11.69
C PHE A 348 -26.81 2.08 12.97
N THR A 349 -27.11 3.19 13.67
CA THR A 349 -28.02 3.17 14.82
C THR A 349 -29.40 2.65 14.41
N GLU A 350 -29.97 3.16 13.32
CA GLU A 350 -31.28 2.72 12.81
C GLU A 350 -31.28 1.24 12.40
N GLU A 351 -30.24 0.80 11.69
CA GLU A 351 -30.12 -0.59 11.22
C GLU A 351 -29.98 -1.57 12.38
N ILE A 352 -29.13 -1.26 13.38
CA ILE A 352 -28.98 -2.07 14.59
C ILE A 352 -30.30 -2.13 15.37
N GLN A 353 -30.96 -0.99 15.60
CA GLN A 353 -32.23 -0.96 16.34
C GLN A 353 -33.30 -1.79 15.63
N LYS A 354 -33.38 -1.72 14.30
CA LYS A 354 -34.32 -2.52 13.51
C LYS A 354 -34.10 -4.02 13.75
N VAL A 355 -32.88 -4.50 13.56
CA VAL A 355 -32.54 -5.92 13.72
C VAL A 355 -32.76 -6.41 15.16
N VAL A 356 -32.35 -5.61 16.14
CA VAL A 356 -32.49 -5.97 17.56
C VAL A 356 -33.96 -6.03 17.99
N ASN A 357 -34.81 -5.15 17.46
CA ASN A 357 -36.25 -5.13 17.77
C ASN A 357 -37.04 -6.25 17.09
N GLU A 358 -36.61 -6.73 15.92
CA GLU A 358 -37.26 -7.82 15.19
C GLU A 358 -37.11 -9.18 15.90
N LYS A 359 -36.09 -9.35 16.76
CA LYS A 359 -35.78 -10.60 17.53
C LYS A 359 -35.79 -11.87 16.67
N ASP A 360 -35.28 -11.78 15.45
CA ASP A 360 -35.30 -12.89 14.50
C ASP A 360 -34.15 -13.88 14.77
N GLY A 361 -34.48 -15.17 14.93
CA GLY A 361 -33.53 -16.26 15.20
C GLY A 361 -33.23 -16.55 16.69
N ALA A 362 -32.50 -17.65 16.94
CA ALA A 362 -32.16 -18.13 18.29
C ALA A 362 -30.85 -17.56 18.87
N PHE A 363 -29.97 -17.06 18.00
CA PHE A 363 -28.64 -16.57 18.37
C PHE A 363 -28.63 -15.05 18.55
N VAL A 364 -27.90 -14.56 19.54
CA VAL A 364 -27.68 -13.12 19.73
C VAL A 364 -27.01 -12.50 18.49
N PRO A 365 -27.50 -11.35 17.97
CA PRO A 365 -26.91 -10.74 16.78
C PRO A 365 -25.50 -10.19 17.02
N VAL A 366 -24.64 -10.36 16.03
CA VAL A 366 -23.27 -9.79 16.00
C VAL A 366 -23.18 -8.80 14.84
N PHE A 367 -22.94 -7.54 15.15
CA PHE A 367 -22.72 -6.47 14.17
C PHE A 367 -21.23 -6.27 13.95
N PHE A 368 -20.74 -6.67 12.78
CA PHE A 368 -19.38 -6.40 12.35
C PHE A 368 -19.30 -5.01 11.72
N ILE A 369 -18.59 -4.09 12.36
CA ILE A 369 -18.27 -2.79 11.77
C ILE A 369 -17.06 -2.99 10.85
N SER A 370 -17.32 -3.15 9.55
CA SER A 370 -16.31 -3.51 8.56
C SER A 370 -15.82 -2.34 7.72
N GLY A 371 -14.59 -2.43 7.23
CA GLY A 371 -14.00 -1.48 6.31
C GLY A 371 -12.49 -1.63 6.23
N ASP A 372 -11.85 -0.76 5.45
CA ASP A 372 -10.42 -0.82 5.18
C ASP A 372 -9.56 -0.58 6.44
N PHE A 373 -8.24 -0.79 6.33
CA PHE A 373 -7.30 -0.48 7.41
C PHE A 373 -7.16 1.03 7.63
N GLY A 374 -6.91 1.43 8.89
CA GLY A 374 -6.58 2.82 9.25
C GLY A 374 -7.74 3.83 9.23
N ILE A 375 -8.98 3.42 8.95
CA ILE A 375 -10.14 4.35 8.85
C ILE A 375 -10.80 4.68 10.20
N GLY A 376 -10.24 4.24 11.33
CA GLY A 376 -10.76 4.53 12.66
C GLY A 376 -11.96 3.68 13.10
N LYS A 377 -12.03 2.40 12.71
CA LYS A 377 -13.17 1.49 13.05
C LYS A 377 -13.45 1.42 14.55
N SER A 378 -12.45 1.15 15.38
CA SER A 378 -12.63 1.09 16.84
C SER A 378 -13.07 2.43 17.43
N THR A 379 -12.51 3.56 16.95
CA THR A 379 -12.97 4.91 17.32
C THR A 379 -14.45 5.11 16.97
N PHE A 380 -14.85 4.76 15.74
CA PHE A 380 -16.23 4.89 15.30
C PHE A 380 -17.17 4.01 16.09
N THR A 381 -16.80 2.76 16.40
CA THR A 381 -17.62 1.87 17.22
C THR A 381 -17.84 2.42 18.63
N LEU A 382 -16.78 2.95 19.27
CA LEU A 382 -16.91 3.61 20.57
C LEU A 382 -17.81 4.86 20.49
N ARG A 383 -17.71 5.65 19.41
CA ARG A 383 -18.64 6.77 19.13
C ARG A 383 -20.07 6.30 18.96
N LEU A 384 -20.29 5.21 18.22
CA LEU A 384 -21.61 4.62 18.01
C LEU A 384 -22.24 4.20 19.34
N ILE A 385 -21.47 3.52 20.20
CA ILE A 385 -21.89 3.12 21.55
C ILE A 385 -22.25 4.36 22.38
N TYR A 386 -21.41 5.39 22.34
CA TYR A 386 -21.67 6.64 23.07
C TYR A 386 -22.95 7.35 22.61
N GLU A 387 -23.27 7.33 21.31
CA GLU A 387 -24.55 7.87 20.80
C GLU A 387 -25.76 7.00 21.20
N PHE A 388 -25.58 5.68 21.35
CA PHE A 388 -26.61 4.81 21.94
C PHE A 388 -26.87 5.13 23.41
N GLU A 389 -25.83 5.33 24.22
CA GLU A 389 -25.97 5.63 25.66
C GLU A 389 -26.69 6.96 25.92
N LYS A 390 -26.57 7.94 25.02
CA LYS A 390 -27.31 9.21 25.12
C LYS A 390 -28.83 9.05 24.98
N GLN A 391 -29.29 7.98 24.33
CA GLN A 391 -30.72 7.71 24.15
C GLN A 391 -31.30 7.06 25.42
N THR A 392 -31.63 7.92 26.39
CA THR A 392 -32.06 7.48 27.74
C THR A 392 -33.30 6.56 27.75
N ASP A 393 -34.12 6.60 26.70
CA ASP A 393 -35.29 5.77 26.49
C ASP A 393 -34.95 4.31 26.17
N LEU A 394 -33.74 4.03 25.69
CA LEU A 394 -33.27 2.67 25.43
C LEU A 394 -32.94 1.90 26.70
N ASP A 395 -32.69 2.55 27.85
CA ASP A 395 -32.24 1.87 29.07
C ASP A 395 -31.10 0.87 28.77
N LEU A 396 -30.01 1.42 28.20
CA LEU A 396 -28.90 0.67 27.64
C LEU A 396 -27.68 0.69 28.55
N VAL A 397 -26.98 -0.44 28.64
CA VAL A 397 -25.67 -0.55 29.29
C VAL A 397 -24.66 -1.20 28.34
N ALA A 398 -23.47 -0.64 28.26
CA ALA A 398 -22.41 -1.11 27.38
C ALA A 398 -21.22 -1.68 28.16
N PHE A 399 -20.64 -2.77 27.64
CA PHE A 399 -19.48 -3.44 28.20
C PHE A 399 -18.46 -3.76 27.11
N GLU A 400 -17.19 -3.57 27.39
CA GLU A 400 -16.06 -4.04 26.58
C GLU A 400 -15.57 -5.38 27.13
N ILE A 401 -15.42 -6.37 26.24
CA ILE A 401 -14.73 -7.63 26.56
C ILE A 401 -13.25 -7.44 26.24
N VAL A 402 -12.44 -7.31 27.28
CA VAL A 402 -11.00 -7.02 27.19
C VAL A 402 -10.18 -8.30 26.98
N ASP A 403 -10.60 -9.42 27.57
CA ASP A 403 -9.93 -10.72 27.37
C ASP A 403 -10.94 -11.83 27.05
N PHE A 404 -11.12 -12.08 25.76
CA PHE A 404 -12.06 -13.09 25.25
C PHE A 404 -11.73 -14.51 25.72
N ASN A 405 -10.45 -14.84 25.88
CA ASN A 405 -10.07 -16.19 26.25
C ASN A 405 -10.39 -16.48 27.72
N ARG A 406 -10.43 -15.45 28.58
CA ARG A 406 -10.81 -15.58 30.00
C ARG A 406 -12.29 -15.30 30.26
N ALA A 407 -13.00 -14.70 29.30
CA ALA A 407 -14.42 -14.42 29.40
C ALA A 407 -15.24 -15.72 29.49
N ARG A 408 -15.99 -15.87 30.58
CA ARG A 408 -16.84 -17.03 30.84
C ARG A 408 -18.31 -16.67 30.74
N LYS A 409 -19.09 -17.52 30.08
CA LYS A 409 -20.53 -17.29 29.89
C LYS A 409 -21.28 -17.16 31.21
N GLU A 410 -20.92 -17.92 32.23
CA GLU A 410 -21.61 -17.91 33.52
C GLU A 410 -21.53 -16.52 34.16
N HIS A 411 -20.35 -15.89 34.12
CA HIS A 411 -20.15 -14.55 34.66
C HIS A 411 -20.85 -13.47 33.81
N LEU A 412 -20.88 -13.63 32.48
CA LEU A 412 -21.61 -12.71 31.60
C LEU A 412 -23.13 -12.80 31.82
N ILE A 413 -23.66 -14.01 31.99
CA ILE A 413 -25.08 -14.24 32.31
C ILE A 413 -25.43 -13.63 33.68
N ASP A 414 -24.58 -13.81 34.68
CA ASP A 414 -24.77 -13.23 36.02
C ASP A 414 -24.69 -11.71 35.99
N LEU A 415 -23.79 -11.14 35.18
CA LEU A 415 -23.70 -9.70 34.93
C LEU A 415 -25.02 -9.17 34.34
N ILE A 416 -25.52 -9.78 33.26
CA ILE A 416 -26.77 -9.37 32.60
C ILE A 416 -27.95 -9.38 33.58
N LYS A 417 -28.09 -10.47 34.35
CA LYS A 417 -29.14 -10.61 35.38
C LYS A 417 -29.02 -9.58 36.50
N THR A 418 -27.80 -9.22 36.89
CA THR A 418 -27.54 -8.23 37.95
C THR A 418 -27.90 -6.81 37.51
N MET A 419 -27.61 -6.46 36.25
CA MET A 419 -27.83 -5.11 35.71
C MET A 419 -29.32 -4.76 35.49
N LYS A 420 -30.15 -5.74 35.11
CA LYS A 420 -31.60 -5.56 34.84
C LYS A 420 -31.95 -4.43 33.87
N ALA A 421 -31.06 -4.12 32.93
CA ALA A 421 -31.30 -3.15 31.87
C ALA A 421 -32.12 -3.77 30.73
N LYS A 422 -32.79 -2.94 29.91
CA LYS A 422 -33.51 -3.43 28.72
C LYS A 422 -32.59 -3.79 27.57
N ASN A 423 -31.48 -3.07 27.38
CA ASN A 423 -30.57 -3.29 26.25
C ASN A 423 -29.12 -3.43 26.72
N PHE A 424 -28.40 -4.41 26.16
CA PHE A 424 -27.00 -4.70 26.46
C PHE A 424 -26.16 -4.69 25.18
N ILE A 425 -25.08 -3.91 25.20
CA ILE A 425 -24.05 -3.92 24.15
C ILE A 425 -22.78 -4.55 24.70
N PHE A 426 -22.26 -5.55 24.00
CA PHE A 426 -20.90 -6.03 24.19
C PHE A 426 -20.01 -5.54 23.03
N PHE A 427 -19.13 -4.61 23.35
CA PHE A 427 -18.06 -4.14 22.48
C PHE A 427 -16.93 -5.16 22.46
N CYS A 428 -16.58 -5.60 21.25
CA CYS A 428 -15.61 -6.66 21.03
C CYS A 428 -14.51 -6.17 20.08
N ASP A 429 -13.51 -5.46 20.63
CA ASP A 429 -12.34 -5.04 19.86
C ASP A 429 -11.32 -6.18 19.68
N GLU A 430 -10.30 -5.97 18.85
CA GLU A 430 -9.21 -6.93 18.58
C GLU A 430 -9.66 -8.31 18.06
N ILE A 431 -10.89 -8.42 17.57
CA ILE A 431 -11.44 -9.68 17.00
C ILE A 431 -10.76 -10.11 15.69
N GLU A 432 -9.77 -9.37 15.22
CA GLU A 432 -8.86 -9.77 14.15
C GLU A 432 -7.91 -10.91 14.59
N ILE A 433 -7.73 -11.10 15.90
CA ILE A 433 -7.00 -12.24 16.47
C ILE A 433 -7.88 -13.49 16.38
N GLU A 434 -7.39 -14.53 15.71
CA GLU A 434 -8.20 -15.72 15.41
C GLU A 434 -8.78 -16.41 16.66
N SER A 435 -8.04 -16.44 17.77
CA SER A 435 -8.53 -16.99 19.04
C SER A 435 -9.68 -16.16 19.61
N TYR A 436 -9.60 -14.83 19.56
CA TYR A 436 -10.64 -13.94 20.07
C TYR A 436 -11.89 -14.01 19.22
N PHE A 437 -11.74 -14.04 17.89
CA PHE A 437 -12.85 -14.30 16.98
C PHE A 437 -13.56 -15.60 17.31
N LYS A 438 -12.81 -16.68 17.51
CA LYS A 438 -13.37 -17.99 17.87
C LYS A 438 -14.14 -17.92 19.19
N SER A 439 -13.55 -17.32 20.22
CA SER A 439 -14.19 -17.16 21.53
C SER A 439 -15.46 -16.29 21.46
N LEU A 440 -15.48 -15.23 20.67
CA LEU A 440 -16.69 -14.43 20.42
C LEU A 440 -17.82 -15.30 19.87
N ILE A 441 -17.55 -16.13 18.85
CA ILE A 441 -18.56 -17.01 18.26
C ILE A 441 -19.03 -18.08 19.26
N GLU A 442 -18.13 -18.59 20.10
CA GLU A 442 -18.50 -19.54 21.17
C GLU A 442 -19.41 -18.89 22.22
N ILE A 443 -19.07 -17.69 22.68
CA ILE A 443 -19.89 -16.90 23.62
C ILE A 443 -21.27 -16.60 23.01
N GLN A 444 -21.31 -16.19 21.73
CA GLN A 444 -22.57 -15.93 21.01
C GLN A 444 -23.47 -17.17 20.96
N ARG A 445 -22.90 -18.36 20.77
CA ARG A 445 -23.67 -19.62 20.72
C ARG A 445 -24.19 -20.03 22.09
N ASP A 446 -23.44 -19.71 23.13
CA ASP A 446 -23.76 -20.06 24.51
C ASP A 446 -24.79 -19.12 25.15
N ILE A 447 -24.85 -17.86 24.71
CA ILE A 447 -25.84 -16.86 25.13
C ILE A 447 -26.97 -16.84 24.08
N SER A 448 -28.11 -17.48 24.39
CA SER A 448 -29.26 -17.50 23.46
C SER A 448 -30.27 -16.40 23.77
N ILE A 449 -30.99 -15.93 22.74
CA ILE A 449 -32.06 -14.94 22.89
C ILE A 449 -33.19 -15.50 23.77
N GLU A 450 -33.43 -16.82 23.69
CA GLU A 450 -34.47 -17.50 24.49
C GLU A 450 -34.21 -17.45 26.00
N GLN A 451 -32.93 -17.39 26.43
CA GLN A 451 -32.58 -17.26 27.85
C GLN A 451 -32.95 -15.89 28.44
N PHE A 452 -33.12 -14.87 27.60
CA PHE A 452 -33.25 -13.47 27.99
C PHE A 452 -34.43 -12.80 27.26
N GLN A 453 -35.66 -13.23 27.55
CA GLN A 453 -36.86 -12.68 26.89
C GLN A 453 -37.12 -11.20 27.23
N ASP A 454 -36.72 -10.77 28.44
CA ASP A 454 -37.01 -9.44 28.99
C ASP A 454 -35.97 -8.36 28.62
N CYS A 455 -34.87 -8.74 27.96
CA CYS A 455 -33.87 -7.78 27.48
C CYS A 455 -33.38 -8.13 26.08
N ASN A 456 -32.69 -7.17 25.47
CA ASN A 456 -32.04 -7.31 24.18
C ASN A 456 -30.54 -7.33 24.39
N ILE A 457 -29.85 -8.27 23.78
CA ILE A 457 -28.39 -8.40 23.85
C ILE A 457 -27.87 -8.39 22.42
N PHE A 458 -26.76 -7.70 22.18
CA PHE A 458 -26.06 -7.75 20.90
C PHE A 458 -24.57 -7.41 21.04
N PHE A 459 -23.78 -7.95 20.11
CA PHE A 459 -22.34 -7.69 20.03
C PHE A 459 -22.06 -6.68 18.93
N VAL A 460 -21.11 -5.77 19.16
CA VAL A 460 -20.59 -4.87 18.12
C VAL A 460 -19.08 -5.02 18.06
N ALA A 461 -18.57 -5.44 16.90
CA ALA A 461 -17.20 -5.86 16.76
C ALA A 461 -16.54 -5.21 15.52
N PRO A 462 -15.60 -4.26 15.69
CA PRO A 462 -14.86 -3.71 14.57
C PRO A 462 -13.89 -4.74 13.99
N ILE A 463 -13.84 -4.86 12.66
CA ILE A 463 -12.96 -5.82 11.97
C ILE A 463 -12.62 -5.32 10.58
N ARG A 464 -11.38 -5.51 10.11
CA ARG A 464 -11.05 -5.24 8.70
C ARG A 464 -11.80 -6.17 7.76
N GLU A 465 -12.23 -5.64 6.63
CA GLU A 465 -13.05 -6.40 5.68
C GLU A 465 -12.35 -7.64 5.12
N ASN A 466 -11.04 -7.58 4.85
CA ASN A 466 -10.27 -8.75 4.41
C ASN A 466 -10.15 -9.84 5.48
N ILE A 467 -10.00 -9.46 6.75
CA ILE A 467 -9.90 -10.40 7.87
C ILE A 467 -11.26 -11.07 8.11
N LEU A 468 -12.36 -10.30 8.06
CA LEU A 468 -13.70 -10.84 8.19
C LEU A 468 -14.00 -11.88 7.09
N GLU A 469 -13.69 -11.58 5.83
CA GLU A 469 -13.88 -12.54 4.74
C GLU A 469 -13.01 -13.79 4.90
N LYS A 470 -11.75 -13.61 5.31
CA LYS A 470 -10.86 -14.74 5.63
C LYS A 470 -11.43 -15.65 6.71
N PHE A 471 -12.07 -15.09 7.74
CA PHE A 471 -12.73 -15.90 8.77
C PHE A 471 -14.03 -16.54 8.29
N LYS A 472 -14.85 -15.83 7.50
CA LYS A 472 -16.07 -16.36 6.88
C LYS A 472 -15.81 -17.56 5.95
N LEU A 473 -14.64 -17.59 5.28
CA LEU A 473 -14.22 -18.75 4.47
C LEU A 473 -14.02 -20.02 5.30
N ASN A 474 -13.59 -19.88 6.55
CA ASN A 474 -13.22 -21.02 7.41
C ASN A 474 -14.30 -21.36 8.46
N ARG A 475 -15.21 -20.42 8.76
CA ARG A 475 -16.19 -20.55 9.85
C ARG A 475 -17.51 -19.88 9.48
N SER A 476 -18.61 -20.58 9.75
CA SER A 476 -19.95 -19.99 9.71
C SER A 476 -20.23 -19.18 10.97
N VAL A 477 -20.71 -17.95 10.78
CA VAL A 477 -21.10 -17.04 11.86
C VAL A 477 -22.62 -16.85 11.83
N PRO A 478 -23.37 -17.47 12.76
CA PRO A 478 -24.83 -17.32 12.81
C PRO A 478 -25.22 -15.88 13.18
N ASN A 479 -26.40 -15.43 12.73
CA ASN A 479 -26.97 -14.10 13.01
C ASN A 479 -25.94 -12.94 13.00
N SER A 480 -25.14 -12.85 11.93
CA SER A 480 -24.16 -11.78 11.76
C SER A 480 -24.60 -10.77 10.72
N HIS A 481 -24.36 -9.50 11.02
CA HIS A 481 -24.72 -8.35 10.19
C HIS A 481 -23.45 -7.54 9.93
N GLU A 482 -23.20 -7.17 8.68
CA GLU A 482 -22.01 -6.43 8.29
C GLU A 482 -22.37 -4.99 7.95
N LEU A 483 -21.88 -4.05 8.75
CA LEU A 483 -22.10 -2.61 8.60
C LEU A 483 -20.81 -1.97 8.08
N LYS A 484 -20.78 -1.61 6.79
CA LYS A 484 -19.56 -1.14 6.11
C LYS A 484 -19.37 0.38 6.20
N ILE A 485 -18.29 0.82 6.84
CA ILE A 485 -17.92 2.23 6.97
C ILE A 485 -16.90 2.66 5.90
N SER A 486 -17.02 3.90 5.40
CA SER A 486 -16.06 4.50 4.47
C SER A 486 -15.03 5.39 5.17
N GLY A 487 -13.78 5.29 4.71
CA GLY A 487 -12.66 6.14 5.14
C GLY A 487 -12.68 7.56 4.57
N GLU A 488 -13.50 7.84 3.57
CA GLU A 488 -13.60 9.17 2.95
C GLU A 488 -14.24 10.18 3.91
N PHE A 489 -13.64 11.35 4.03
CA PHE A 489 -14.19 12.47 4.78
C PHE A 489 -15.02 13.42 3.91
N THR A 490 -16.12 13.93 4.47
CA THR A 490 -16.83 15.08 3.91
C THR A 490 -16.03 16.37 4.12
N ILE A 491 -16.41 17.46 3.44
CA ILE A 491 -15.76 18.75 3.62
C ILE A 491 -15.83 19.21 5.10
N GLU A 492 -16.98 19.04 5.73
CA GLU A 492 -17.20 19.39 7.14
C GLU A 492 -16.33 18.53 8.07
N GLU A 493 -16.20 17.23 7.80
CA GLU A 493 -15.34 16.32 8.55
C GLU A 493 -13.85 16.67 8.40
N ILE A 494 -13.41 17.10 7.20
CA ILE A 494 -12.03 17.58 6.96
C ILE A 494 -11.77 18.87 7.76
N GLU A 495 -12.73 19.80 7.76
CA GLU A 495 -12.58 21.05 8.51
C GLU A 495 -12.51 20.82 10.02
N ASP A 496 -13.35 19.92 10.56
CA ASP A 496 -13.30 19.50 11.96
C ASP A 496 -11.96 18.84 12.32
N LEU A 497 -11.46 17.95 11.46
CA LEU A 497 -10.13 17.35 11.63
C LEU A 497 -9.03 18.41 11.72
N LEU A 498 -9.01 19.38 10.79
CA LEU A 498 -7.98 20.41 10.76
C LEU A 498 -8.01 21.31 11.99
N GLU A 499 -9.19 21.67 12.50
CA GLU A 499 -9.31 22.44 13.75
C GLU A 499 -8.78 21.65 14.95
N LYS A 500 -9.09 20.35 15.03
CA LYS A 500 -8.60 19.45 16.08
C LYS A 500 -7.09 19.24 16.03
N LEU A 501 -6.51 19.09 14.84
CA LEU A 501 -5.07 18.98 14.65
C LEU A 501 -4.34 20.30 14.97
N LYS A 502 -4.95 21.45 14.67
CA LYS A 502 -4.41 22.76 15.07
C LYS A 502 -4.44 22.95 16.58
N LYS A 503 -5.55 22.59 17.23
CA LYS A 503 -5.69 22.66 18.70
C LYS A 503 -4.66 21.80 19.43
N SER A 504 -4.31 20.64 18.86
CA SER A 504 -3.28 19.74 19.37
C SER A 504 -1.85 20.11 18.92
N SER A 505 -1.64 21.26 18.27
CA SER A 505 -0.33 21.73 17.82
C SER A 505 0.40 20.77 16.86
N LEU A 506 -0.32 19.91 16.15
CA LEU A 506 0.25 18.98 15.16
C LEU A 506 0.37 19.59 13.76
N ILE A 507 -0.47 20.55 13.46
CA ILE A 507 -0.41 21.36 12.24
C ILE A 507 -0.55 22.83 12.59
N ASP A 508 -0.16 23.70 11.66
CA ASP A 508 -0.41 25.13 11.76
C ASP A 508 -0.91 25.68 10.42
N PHE A 509 -1.79 26.67 10.50
CA PHE A 509 -2.24 27.48 9.37
C PHE A 509 -2.61 28.88 9.85
N ARG A 510 -2.09 29.89 9.15
CA ARG A 510 -2.11 31.29 9.58
C ARG A 510 -3.45 31.98 9.31
N ASP A 511 -4.13 31.59 8.24
CA ASP A 511 -5.37 32.23 7.79
C ASP A 511 -6.34 31.23 7.12
N ALA A 512 -7.54 31.74 6.79
CA ALA A 512 -8.58 30.95 6.13
C ALA A 512 -8.21 30.49 4.71
N SER A 513 -7.31 31.20 4.03
CA SER A 513 -6.82 30.81 2.69
C SER A 513 -5.90 29.60 2.79
N GLU A 514 -4.99 29.57 3.77
CA GLU A 514 -4.11 28.44 4.04
C GLU A 514 -4.92 27.20 4.48
N LYS A 515 -5.96 27.39 5.33
CA LYS A 515 -6.92 26.33 5.65
C LYS A 515 -7.61 25.78 4.39
N LYS A 516 -8.16 26.66 3.53
CA LYS A 516 -8.81 26.25 2.26
C LYS A 516 -7.87 25.50 1.33
N ARG A 517 -6.58 25.85 1.31
CA ARG A 517 -5.56 25.13 0.55
C ARG A 517 -5.35 23.72 1.09
N LEU A 518 -5.29 23.54 2.42
CA LEU A 518 -5.18 22.22 3.05
C LEU A 518 -6.41 21.35 2.79
N VAL A 519 -7.62 21.92 2.90
CA VAL A 519 -8.87 21.22 2.54
C VAL A 519 -8.83 20.77 1.08
N SER A 520 -8.44 21.66 0.17
CA SER A 520 -8.33 21.34 -1.27
C SER A 520 -7.27 20.25 -1.52
N LYS A 521 -6.19 20.25 -0.75
CA LYS A 521 -5.14 19.22 -0.82
C LYS A 521 -5.66 17.87 -0.37
N ILE A 522 -6.34 17.78 0.77
CA ILE A 522 -6.93 16.54 1.27
C ILE A 522 -7.96 15.99 0.28
N MET A 523 -8.81 16.85 -0.30
CA MET A 523 -9.80 16.43 -1.30
C MET A 523 -9.17 15.94 -2.60
N LYS A 524 -8.25 16.71 -3.20
CA LYS A 524 -7.73 16.43 -4.55
C LYS A 524 -6.52 15.52 -4.58
N GLU A 525 -5.60 15.67 -3.64
CA GLU A 525 -4.36 14.90 -3.61
C GLU A 525 -4.46 13.64 -2.74
N TYR A 526 -5.33 13.63 -1.72
CA TYR A 526 -5.49 12.48 -0.81
C TYR A 526 -6.84 11.76 -0.96
N ASN A 527 -7.64 12.13 -1.97
CA ASN A 527 -8.97 11.56 -2.25
C ASN A 527 -9.92 11.59 -1.04
N SER A 528 -9.79 12.61 -0.19
CA SER A 528 -10.51 12.72 1.09
C SER A 528 -10.28 11.55 2.06
N ASP A 529 -9.26 10.71 1.86
CA ASP A 529 -9.05 9.54 2.71
C ASP A 529 -8.49 9.91 4.08
N SER A 530 -9.20 9.51 5.14
CA SER A 530 -8.84 9.79 6.53
C SER A 530 -7.45 9.32 6.93
N PHE A 531 -7.08 8.10 6.56
CA PHE A 531 -5.78 7.52 6.88
C PHE A 531 -4.64 8.22 6.14
N VAL A 532 -4.81 8.46 4.83
CA VAL A 532 -3.80 9.19 4.04
C VAL A 532 -3.65 10.64 4.52
N ALA A 533 -4.75 11.29 4.89
CA ALA A 533 -4.73 12.65 5.43
C ALA A 533 -3.93 12.73 6.73
N LEU A 534 -4.18 11.82 7.69
CA LEU A 534 -3.43 11.77 8.95
C LEU A 534 -1.95 11.40 8.72
N MET A 535 -1.67 10.37 7.93
CA MET A 535 -0.31 9.91 7.63
C MET A 535 0.53 10.97 6.91
N SER A 536 -0.09 11.80 6.07
CA SER A 536 0.61 12.87 5.34
C SER A 536 0.71 14.18 6.11
N SER A 537 -0.24 14.46 7.01
CA SER A 537 -0.28 15.72 7.77
C SER A 537 0.51 15.66 9.07
N ILE A 538 0.72 14.48 9.65
CA ILE A 538 1.37 14.30 10.96
C ILE A 538 2.74 13.65 10.80
N THR A 539 3.78 14.31 11.33
CA THR A 539 5.13 13.74 11.40
C THR A 539 5.29 12.81 12.60
N SER A 540 6.00 11.69 12.41
CA SER A 540 6.35 10.73 13.48
C SER A 540 5.17 10.03 14.17
N GLY A 541 4.07 9.79 13.45
CA GLY A 541 2.96 8.96 13.92
C GLY A 541 3.24 7.45 13.80
N ARG A 542 2.44 6.65 14.50
CA ARG A 542 2.39 5.18 14.44
C ARG A 542 1.58 4.63 13.26
N HIS A 543 0.94 5.50 12.45
CA HIS A 543 0.17 5.12 11.25
C HIS A 543 0.94 4.22 10.28
N GLU A 544 2.26 4.36 10.19
CA GLU A 544 3.10 3.48 9.37
C GLU A 544 3.15 2.05 9.93
N ASN A 545 3.08 1.88 11.25
CA ASN A 545 2.99 0.56 11.89
C ASN A 545 1.67 -0.14 11.50
N ASP A 546 0.55 0.58 11.44
CA ASP A 546 -0.73 -0.01 11.00
C ASP A 546 -0.66 -0.55 9.57
N LEU A 547 0.03 0.17 8.68
CA LEU A 547 0.28 -0.29 7.31
C LEU A 547 1.20 -1.52 7.30
N ILE A 548 2.24 -1.54 8.16
CA ILE A 548 3.18 -2.65 8.29
C ILE A 548 2.46 -3.90 8.84
N ASP A 549 1.66 -3.75 9.88
CA ASP A 549 0.90 -4.83 10.50
C ASP A 549 -0.16 -5.35 9.53
N CYS A 550 -0.82 -4.46 8.80
CA CYS A 550 -1.74 -4.84 7.74
C CYS A 550 -1.06 -5.71 6.68
N TYR A 551 0.16 -5.36 6.26
CA TYR A 551 0.94 -6.15 5.31
C TYR A 551 1.42 -7.49 5.90
N ASN A 552 1.93 -7.49 7.14
CA ASN A 552 2.49 -8.67 7.77
C ASN A 552 1.46 -9.78 8.04
N GLN A 553 0.18 -9.42 8.18
CA GLN A 553 -0.91 -10.37 8.39
C GLN A 553 -1.42 -11.05 7.11
N LEU A 554 -1.00 -10.56 5.93
CA LEU A 554 -1.32 -11.19 4.64
C LEU A 554 -0.49 -12.47 4.42
N SER A 555 -1.00 -13.40 3.63
CA SER A 555 -0.22 -14.53 3.11
C SER A 555 0.95 -14.05 2.26
N LYS A 556 1.95 -14.91 2.02
CA LYS A 556 3.13 -14.54 1.20
C LYS A 556 2.72 -14.14 -0.22
N GLU A 557 1.70 -14.78 -0.76
CA GLU A 557 1.17 -14.54 -2.10
C GLU A 557 0.42 -13.20 -2.16
N ALA A 558 -0.40 -12.88 -1.15
CA ALA A 558 -1.08 -11.59 -1.04
C ALA A 558 -0.08 -10.43 -0.78
N GLN A 559 0.96 -10.67 0.02
CA GLN A 559 2.08 -9.75 0.22
C GLN A 559 2.77 -9.40 -1.10
N GLN A 560 3.10 -10.41 -1.91
CA GLN A 560 3.66 -10.20 -3.24
C GLN A 560 2.71 -9.42 -4.14
N ALA A 561 1.41 -9.77 -4.14
CA ALA A 561 0.40 -9.08 -4.92
C ALA A 561 0.34 -7.58 -4.59
N PHE A 562 0.40 -7.27 -3.30
CA PHE A 562 0.39 -5.90 -2.81
C PHE A 562 1.67 -5.14 -3.20
N LEU A 563 2.84 -5.78 -3.09
CA LEU A 563 4.11 -5.19 -3.51
C LEU A 563 4.17 -4.89 -5.01
N TYR A 564 3.78 -5.83 -5.87
CA TYR A 564 3.78 -5.60 -7.32
C TYR A 564 2.82 -4.47 -7.70
N THR A 565 1.64 -4.45 -7.09
CA THR A 565 0.66 -3.36 -7.30
C THR A 565 1.22 -2.01 -6.82
N ALA A 566 1.90 -1.98 -5.67
CA ALA A 566 2.52 -0.78 -5.14
C ALA A 566 3.67 -0.25 -6.04
N LEU A 567 4.48 -1.12 -6.61
CA LEU A 567 5.59 -0.76 -7.50
C LEU A 567 5.16 0.01 -8.76
N LEU A 568 3.96 -0.25 -9.29
CA LEU A 568 3.36 0.56 -10.35
C LEU A 568 2.61 1.79 -9.80
N HIS A 569 1.80 1.61 -8.76
CA HIS A 569 0.90 2.66 -8.29
C HIS A 569 1.65 3.86 -7.66
N ARG A 570 2.86 3.67 -7.14
CA ARG A 570 3.73 4.80 -6.72
C ARG A 570 4.03 5.77 -7.88
N HIS A 571 4.06 5.26 -9.12
CA HIS A 571 4.23 6.03 -10.35
C HIS A 571 2.89 6.41 -11.01
N LYS A 572 1.77 6.25 -10.28
CA LYS A 572 0.39 6.47 -10.75
C LYS A 572 0.00 5.58 -11.94
N LEU A 573 0.65 4.43 -12.07
CA LEU A 573 0.28 3.41 -13.05
C LEU A 573 -0.58 2.34 -12.37
N LEU A 574 -1.66 1.93 -13.03
CA LEU A 574 -2.52 0.86 -12.53
C LEU A 574 -1.96 -0.51 -12.93
N MET A 575 -2.14 -1.51 -12.08
CA MET A 575 -1.67 -2.88 -12.31
C MET A 575 -2.76 -3.71 -13.02
N PRO A 576 -2.57 -4.16 -14.27
CA PRO A 576 -3.53 -5.06 -14.92
C PRO A 576 -3.65 -6.40 -14.19
N ALA A 577 -4.86 -6.94 -14.11
CA ALA A 577 -5.09 -8.19 -13.39
C ALA A 577 -4.33 -9.39 -13.98
N SER A 578 -4.22 -9.46 -15.30
CA SER A 578 -3.44 -10.48 -16.01
C SER A 578 -1.95 -10.42 -15.65
N TRP A 579 -1.37 -9.22 -15.65
CA TRP A 579 0.04 -9.00 -15.34
C TRP A 579 0.36 -9.32 -13.88
N LEU A 580 -0.54 -8.95 -12.94
CA LEU A 580 -0.38 -9.29 -11.53
C LEU A 580 -0.36 -10.80 -11.30
N LYS A 581 -1.30 -11.52 -11.93
CA LYS A 581 -1.42 -12.99 -11.79
C LYS A 581 -0.18 -13.72 -12.29
N GLN A 582 0.37 -13.32 -13.44
CA GLN A 582 1.60 -13.91 -13.99
C GLN A 582 2.74 -13.90 -12.96
N ASN A 583 2.84 -12.82 -12.19
CA ASN A 583 3.86 -12.65 -11.16
C ASN A 583 3.66 -13.49 -9.90
N ILE A 584 2.42 -13.89 -9.58
CA ILE A 584 2.07 -14.59 -8.34
C ILE A 584 2.08 -16.12 -8.51
N LYS A 585 2.17 -16.65 -9.74
CA LYS A 585 2.22 -18.10 -10.05
C LYS A 585 1.11 -18.92 -9.36
N MET A 586 -0.11 -18.38 -9.31
CA MET A 586 -1.30 -19.01 -8.73
C MET A 586 -2.36 -19.25 -9.81
N ASP A 587 -3.21 -20.27 -9.62
CA ASP A 587 -4.38 -20.49 -10.47
C ASP A 587 -5.36 -19.31 -10.39
N TRP A 588 -6.13 -19.06 -11.45
CA TRP A 588 -7.01 -17.88 -11.52
C TRP A 588 -8.17 -17.92 -10.52
N ASP A 589 -8.81 -19.08 -10.37
CA ASP A 589 -9.95 -19.21 -9.47
C ASP A 589 -9.47 -19.12 -8.01
N GLU A 590 -8.32 -19.71 -7.73
CA GLU A 590 -7.66 -19.60 -6.43
C GLU A 590 -7.23 -18.16 -6.12
N PHE A 591 -6.65 -17.46 -7.10
CA PHE A 591 -6.24 -16.06 -6.98
C PHE A 591 -7.45 -15.14 -6.69
N ILE A 592 -8.56 -15.34 -7.40
CA ILE A 592 -9.79 -14.58 -7.15
C ILE A 592 -10.33 -14.86 -5.75
N ALA A 593 -10.47 -16.13 -5.37
CA ALA A 593 -11.11 -16.50 -4.11
C ALA A 593 -10.26 -16.10 -2.89
N LYS A 594 -8.97 -16.41 -2.90
CA LYS A 594 -8.08 -16.21 -1.73
C LYS A 594 -7.45 -14.83 -1.69
N ILE A 595 -7.03 -14.28 -2.83
CA ILE A 595 -6.31 -13.01 -2.86
C ILE A 595 -7.27 -11.85 -3.11
N ILE A 596 -8.06 -11.86 -4.18
CA ILE A 596 -8.88 -10.69 -4.52
C ILE A 596 -10.08 -10.53 -3.57
N LYS A 597 -10.88 -11.60 -3.39
CA LYS A 597 -12.13 -11.55 -2.62
C LYS A 597 -11.95 -11.65 -1.11
N ALA A 598 -10.84 -12.25 -0.65
CA ALA A 598 -10.53 -12.39 0.77
C ALA A 598 -9.38 -11.47 1.21
N GLU A 599 -8.12 -11.90 1.12
CA GLU A 599 -7.02 -11.21 1.80
C GLU A 599 -6.71 -9.80 1.27
N GLY A 600 -6.94 -9.57 -0.03
CA GLY A 600 -6.75 -8.30 -0.73
C GLY A 600 -7.97 -7.40 -0.75
N LYS A 601 -9.11 -7.80 -0.17
CA LYS A 601 -10.31 -6.96 -0.08
C LYS A 601 -9.97 -5.68 0.71
N GLY A 602 -10.24 -4.50 0.15
CA GLY A 602 -9.92 -3.21 0.79
C GLY A 602 -8.45 -2.80 0.75
N ILE A 603 -7.59 -3.61 0.13
CA ILE A 603 -6.15 -3.35 -0.03
C ILE A 603 -5.80 -3.24 -1.52
N LEU A 604 -6.19 -4.26 -2.30
CA LEU A 604 -6.12 -4.32 -3.75
C LEU A 604 -7.43 -3.76 -4.31
N ILE A 605 -7.50 -2.44 -4.43
CA ILE A 605 -8.69 -1.77 -4.95
C ILE A 605 -8.84 -2.10 -6.43
N GLN A 606 -9.98 -2.68 -6.76
CA GLN A 606 -10.36 -3.06 -8.12
C GLN A 606 -10.90 -1.83 -8.86
N GLU A 607 -10.35 -1.57 -10.04
CA GLU A 607 -10.78 -0.49 -10.93
C GLU A 607 -11.19 -1.08 -12.27
N PHE A 608 -12.48 -0.95 -12.57
CA PHE A 608 -13.06 -1.44 -13.81
C PHE A 608 -13.05 -0.33 -14.86
N VAL A 609 -12.40 -0.60 -15.99
CA VAL A 609 -12.32 0.31 -17.12
C VAL A 609 -13.12 -0.28 -18.27
N THR A 610 -13.97 0.52 -18.90
CA THR A 610 -14.65 0.10 -20.13
C THR A 610 -13.61 -0.14 -21.21
N SER A 611 -13.40 -1.41 -21.55
CA SER A 611 -12.42 -1.83 -22.55
C SER A 611 -13.12 -2.54 -23.72
N HIS A 612 -12.41 -2.66 -24.85
CA HIS A 612 -12.89 -3.37 -26.02
C HIS A 612 -11.91 -4.48 -26.42
N GLY A 613 -12.44 -5.61 -26.88
CA GLY A 613 -11.63 -6.74 -27.35
C GLY A 613 -10.85 -7.42 -26.22
N THR A 614 -9.54 -7.59 -26.40
CA THR A 614 -8.64 -8.26 -25.45
C THR A 614 -7.94 -7.31 -24.47
N GLN A 615 -8.36 -6.04 -24.42
CA GLN A 615 -7.80 -5.08 -23.49
C GLN A 615 -8.22 -5.40 -22.05
N PRO A 616 -7.34 -5.24 -21.04
CA PRO A 616 -7.70 -5.45 -19.66
C PRO A 616 -8.83 -4.49 -19.26
N ASP A 617 -9.86 -5.06 -18.65
CA ASP A 617 -11.02 -4.38 -18.08
C ASP A 617 -10.87 -4.21 -16.56
N LEU A 618 -10.11 -5.09 -15.90
CA LEU A 618 -9.82 -5.05 -14.48
C LEU A 618 -8.38 -4.64 -14.18
N TYR A 619 -8.23 -3.60 -13.38
CA TYR A 619 -6.97 -3.14 -12.83
C TYR A 619 -6.99 -3.14 -11.31
N PHE A 620 -5.80 -3.20 -10.73
CA PHE A 620 -5.56 -3.08 -9.30
C PHE A 620 -4.74 -1.84 -9.00
N ARG A 621 -5.06 -1.21 -7.87
CA ARG A 621 -4.24 -0.18 -7.25
C ARG A 621 -4.26 -0.32 -5.75
N THR A 622 -3.28 0.30 -5.11
CA THR A 622 -3.35 0.49 -3.66
C THR A 622 -4.32 1.63 -3.33
N LYS A 623 -4.65 1.79 -2.05
CA LYS A 623 -5.51 2.88 -1.56
C LYS A 623 -5.07 4.26 -2.05
N HIS A 624 -3.76 4.53 -2.03
CA HIS A 624 -3.19 5.76 -2.55
C HIS A 624 -1.73 5.58 -2.99
N SER A 625 -1.27 6.38 -3.96
CA SER A 625 0.12 6.34 -4.44
C SER A 625 1.15 6.58 -3.34
N LEU A 626 0.83 7.40 -2.34
CA LEU A 626 1.67 7.60 -1.14
C LEU A 626 1.80 6.35 -0.28
N ILE A 627 0.71 5.57 -0.14
CA ILE A 627 0.76 4.29 0.59
C ILE A 627 1.63 3.30 -0.18
N ALA A 628 1.52 3.27 -1.51
CA ALA A 628 2.38 2.45 -2.34
C ALA A 628 3.86 2.82 -2.16
N ASP A 629 4.18 4.10 -2.15
CA ASP A 629 5.55 4.60 -1.99
C ASP A 629 6.14 4.22 -0.62
N ARG A 630 5.40 4.49 0.47
CA ARG A 630 5.80 4.11 1.84
C ARG A 630 6.00 2.61 2.00
N LEU A 631 5.11 1.82 1.41
CA LEU A 631 5.18 0.36 1.48
C LEU A 631 6.41 -0.18 0.74
N VAL A 632 6.71 0.35 -0.45
CA VAL A 632 7.90 -0.02 -1.22
C VAL A 632 9.17 0.38 -0.47
N ASP A 633 9.24 1.59 0.10
CA ASP A 633 10.42 2.03 0.84
C ASP A 633 10.64 1.22 2.12
N ARG A 634 9.57 0.79 2.79
CA ARG A 634 9.65 0.01 4.03
C ARG A 634 10.05 -1.45 3.79
N PHE A 635 9.41 -2.13 2.83
CA PHE A 635 9.59 -3.57 2.62
C PHE A 635 10.61 -3.91 1.53
N LEU A 636 10.90 -2.97 0.63
CA LEU A 636 11.95 -3.06 -0.38
C LEU A 636 12.93 -1.87 -0.26
N PRO A 637 13.56 -1.61 0.90
CA PRO A 637 14.41 -0.42 1.09
C PRO A 637 15.67 -0.44 0.21
N ASN A 638 16.14 -1.64 -0.16
CA ASN A 638 17.29 -1.79 -1.03
C ASN A 638 16.88 -1.58 -2.49
N LYS A 639 17.47 -0.55 -3.14
CA LYS A 639 17.27 -0.26 -4.57
C LYS A 639 17.60 -1.45 -5.48
N ASP A 640 18.56 -2.31 -5.14
CA ASP A 640 18.86 -3.53 -5.90
C ASP A 640 17.74 -4.56 -5.81
N LYS A 641 17.07 -4.67 -4.64
CA LYS A 641 15.88 -5.52 -4.51
C LYS A 641 14.70 -4.95 -5.28
N GLN A 642 14.45 -3.64 -5.21
CA GLN A 642 13.42 -2.98 -6.03
C GLN A 642 13.68 -3.25 -7.53
N PHE A 643 14.93 -3.11 -7.96
CA PHE A 643 15.36 -3.41 -9.32
C PHE A 643 15.05 -4.85 -9.73
N GLN A 644 15.36 -5.84 -8.89
CA GLN A 644 15.05 -7.25 -9.16
C GLN A 644 13.55 -7.51 -9.34
N PHE A 645 12.70 -6.84 -8.56
CA PHE A 645 11.24 -6.93 -8.72
C PHE A 645 10.79 -6.33 -10.05
N TYR A 646 11.28 -5.13 -10.42
CA TYR A 646 10.98 -4.53 -11.73
C TYR A 646 11.45 -5.40 -12.89
N GLU A 647 12.65 -5.97 -12.78
CA GLU A 647 13.22 -6.88 -13.78
C GLU A 647 12.35 -8.14 -13.93
N GLN A 648 11.89 -8.73 -12.82
CA GLN A 648 10.99 -9.87 -12.83
C GLN A 648 9.64 -9.54 -13.49
N MET A 649 9.04 -8.41 -13.15
CA MET A 649 7.76 -7.98 -13.73
C MET A 649 7.85 -7.84 -15.24
N LEU A 650 8.92 -7.23 -15.75
CA LEU A 650 9.13 -7.03 -17.19
C LEU A 650 9.48 -8.34 -17.93
N LYS A 651 10.13 -9.31 -17.28
CA LYS A 651 10.38 -10.64 -17.85
C LYS A 651 9.12 -11.49 -18.01
N GLN A 652 8.09 -11.20 -17.21
CA GLN A 652 6.85 -11.97 -17.16
C GLN A 652 5.68 -11.30 -17.88
N ILE A 653 5.84 -10.06 -18.33
CA ILE A 653 4.80 -9.31 -19.03
C ILE A 653 4.34 -10.07 -20.29
N GLU A 654 3.04 -10.06 -20.56
CA GLU A 654 2.49 -10.60 -21.81
C GLU A 654 2.55 -9.58 -22.94
N ASN A 655 2.72 -10.08 -24.16
CA ASN A 655 2.66 -9.25 -25.36
C ASN A 655 1.27 -8.63 -25.53
N GLY A 656 1.22 -7.34 -25.85
CA GLY A 656 -0.02 -6.62 -26.11
C GLY A 656 0.17 -5.11 -25.99
N GLN A 657 -0.57 -4.35 -26.81
CA GLN A 657 -0.41 -2.90 -26.92
C GLN A 657 -0.55 -2.17 -25.57
N THR A 658 -1.51 -2.56 -24.73
CA THR A 658 -1.71 -1.98 -23.41
C THR A 658 -0.53 -2.24 -22.48
N ASN A 659 -0.01 -3.47 -22.49
CA ASN A 659 1.13 -3.86 -21.67
C ASN A 659 2.42 -3.15 -22.13
N SER A 660 2.63 -3.03 -23.44
CA SER A 660 3.73 -2.26 -24.03
C SER A 660 3.65 -0.77 -23.65
N TYR A 661 2.45 -0.20 -23.67
CA TYR A 661 2.22 1.17 -23.22
C TYR A 661 2.58 1.35 -21.74
N LEU A 662 2.11 0.46 -20.87
CA LEU A 662 2.40 0.48 -19.43
C LEU A 662 3.90 0.28 -19.14
N ALA A 663 4.55 -0.69 -19.79
CA ALA A 663 5.99 -0.94 -19.65
C ALA A 663 6.81 0.29 -20.05
N ASN A 664 6.48 0.92 -21.18
CA ASN A 664 7.16 2.14 -21.62
C ASN A 664 6.97 3.30 -20.64
N ASN A 665 5.77 3.49 -20.08
CA ASN A 665 5.53 4.54 -19.10
C ASN A 665 6.26 4.28 -17.79
N LEU A 666 6.32 3.02 -17.33
CA LEU A 666 7.10 2.63 -16.17
C LEU A 666 8.59 2.92 -16.39
N LEU A 667 9.18 2.45 -17.48
CA LEU A 667 10.59 2.67 -17.81
C LEU A 667 10.94 4.16 -17.92
N ARG A 668 10.04 4.96 -18.51
CA ARG A 668 10.18 6.42 -18.58
C ARG A 668 10.11 7.09 -17.21
N ALA A 669 9.20 6.65 -16.34
CA ALA A 669 9.09 7.17 -14.98
C ALA A 669 10.37 6.90 -14.19
N LEU A 670 10.87 5.66 -14.24
CA LEU A 670 12.12 5.24 -13.60
C LEU A 670 13.34 6.03 -14.11
N GLY A 671 13.42 6.27 -15.43
CA GLY A 671 14.49 7.07 -16.02
C GLY A 671 14.44 8.56 -15.66
N ARG A 672 13.24 9.17 -15.63
CA ARG A 672 13.07 10.61 -15.33
C ARG A 672 13.39 10.95 -13.88
N LEU A 673 12.99 10.08 -12.95
CA LEU A 673 13.22 10.26 -11.51
C LEU A 673 14.68 9.99 -11.13
N ARG A 674 15.54 9.54 -12.07
CA ARG A 674 16.94 9.15 -11.85
C ARG A 674 17.11 8.18 -10.68
N GLU A 675 16.11 7.34 -10.44
CA GLU A 675 16.13 6.35 -9.35
C GLU A 675 17.18 5.26 -9.57
N TYR A 676 17.51 5.00 -10.83
CA TYR A 676 18.44 3.96 -11.26
C TYR A 676 19.46 4.53 -12.24
N ASN A 677 20.65 3.93 -12.24
CA ASN A 677 21.68 4.29 -13.22
C ASN A 677 21.31 3.78 -14.63
N ASN A 678 21.98 4.32 -15.66
CA ASN A 678 21.70 3.98 -17.05
C ASN A 678 21.84 2.47 -17.32
N THR A 679 22.83 1.80 -16.72
CA THR A 679 23.06 0.35 -16.90
C THR A 679 21.91 -0.48 -16.33
N GLN A 680 21.29 -0.07 -15.24
CA GLN A 680 20.10 -0.70 -14.69
C GLN A 680 18.91 -0.48 -15.62
N ILE A 681 18.67 0.74 -16.09
CA ILE A 681 17.59 1.04 -17.04
C ILE A 681 17.75 0.21 -18.33
N ASP A 682 18.97 0.09 -18.86
CA ASP A 682 19.31 -0.74 -20.01
C ASP A 682 18.88 -2.20 -19.80
N LYS A 683 19.20 -2.77 -18.63
CA LYS A 683 18.80 -4.14 -18.27
C LYS A 683 17.28 -4.30 -18.17
N LEU A 684 16.54 -3.30 -17.70
CA LEU A 684 15.06 -3.37 -17.64
C LEU A 684 14.45 -3.35 -19.05
N TYR A 685 15.00 -2.54 -19.96
CA TYR A 685 14.62 -2.59 -21.37
C TYR A 685 14.93 -3.96 -21.99
N ASP A 686 16.11 -4.52 -21.72
CA ASP A 686 16.50 -5.85 -22.19
C ASP A 686 15.59 -6.95 -21.63
N ALA A 687 15.14 -6.81 -20.38
CA ALA A 687 14.15 -7.69 -19.76
C ALA A 687 12.77 -7.63 -20.45
N GLY A 688 12.23 -6.42 -20.69
CA GLY A 688 10.95 -6.25 -21.39
C GLY A 688 10.99 -6.74 -22.83
N TYR A 689 12.13 -6.57 -23.52
CA TYR A 689 12.33 -7.06 -24.89
C TYR A 689 12.09 -8.57 -25.04
N THR A 690 12.34 -9.37 -24.00
CA THR A 690 12.13 -10.83 -24.05
C THR A 690 10.68 -11.25 -24.33
N LYS A 691 9.72 -10.35 -24.06
CA LYS A 691 8.28 -10.61 -24.25
C LYS A 691 7.59 -9.63 -25.19
N LEU A 692 8.13 -8.41 -25.30
CA LEU A 692 7.53 -7.32 -26.08
C LEU A 692 8.29 -7.06 -27.40
N SER A 693 9.08 -8.04 -27.88
CA SER A 693 9.85 -7.90 -29.12
C SER A 693 9.00 -7.73 -30.38
N GLU A 694 7.72 -8.08 -30.31
CA GLU A 694 6.78 -8.03 -31.45
C GLU A 694 5.88 -6.77 -31.41
N ASP A 695 6.05 -5.89 -30.42
CA ASP A 695 5.24 -4.67 -30.29
C ASP A 695 6.00 -3.46 -30.86
N PRO A 696 5.51 -2.81 -31.93
CA PRO A 696 6.20 -1.68 -32.55
C PRO A 696 6.43 -0.51 -31.59
N TYR A 697 5.49 -0.24 -30.68
CA TYR A 697 5.59 0.89 -29.76
C TYR A 697 6.63 0.65 -28.66
N PHE A 698 6.77 -0.59 -28.18
CA PHE A 698 7.88 -0.98 -27.31
C PHE A 698 9.22 -0.87 -28.04
N LEU A 699 9.34 -1.44 -29.24
CA LEU A 699 10.57 -1.40 -30.04
C LEU A 699 11.04 0.03 -30.32
N LEU A 700 10.12 0.97 -30.59
CA LEU A 700 10.46 2.37 -30.79
C LEU A 700 11.16 2.99 -29.56
N ASN A 701 10.67 2.70 -28.36
CA ASN A 701 11.26 3.18 -27.12
C ASN A 701 12.57 2.44 -26.77
N TYR A 702 12.63 1.14 -27.05
CA TYR A 702 13.84 0.36 -26.87
C TYR A 702 14.98 0.84 -27.78
N ALA A 703 14.67 1.20 -29.02
CA ALA A 703 15.63 1.80 -29.95
C ALA A 703 16.21 3.13 -29.43
N ILE A 704 15.40 3.95 -28.75
CA ILE A 704 15.88 5.18 -28.08
C ILE A 704 16.82 4.83 -26.93
N ASN A 705 16.50 3.81 -26.12
CA ASN A 705 17.40 3.34 -25.06
C ASN A 705 18.73 2.85 -25.65
N LEU A 706 18.69 2.02 -26.71
CA LEU A 706 19.87 1.52 -27.41
C LEU A 706 20.73 2.65 -28.02
N GLN A 707 20.10 3.69 -28.58
CA GLN A 707 20.80 4.89 -29.05
C GLN A 707 21.60 5.55 -27.93
N ASN A 708 21.00 5.69 -26.74
CA ASN A 708 21.64 6.32 -25.58
C ASN A 708 22.83 5.53 -25.03
N ARG A 709 23.00 4.25 -25.40
CA ARG A 709 24.18 3.45 -25.04
C ARG A 709 25.45 3.85 -25.81
N LYS A 710 25.32 4.64 -26.88
CA LYS A 710 26.44 5.24 -27.66
C LYS A 710 27.50 4.24 -28.16
N THR A 711 27.09 3.02 -28.51
CA THR A 711 28.00 2.04 -29.13
C THR A 711 27.50 1.65 -30.52
N LYS A 712 28.42 1.38 -31.45
CA LYS A 712 28.06 0.94 -32.83
C LYS A 712 27.16 -0.29 -32.81
N THR A 713 27.46 -1.26 -31.94
CA THR A 713 26.67 -2.49 -31.79
C THR A 713 25.24 -2.19 -31.34
N SER A 714 25.05 -1.33 -30.33
CA SER A 714 23.71 -0.96 -29.86
C SER A 714 22.93 -0.17 -30.90
N VAL A 715 23.56 0.78 -31.59
CA VAL A 715 22.89 1.59 -32.62
C VAL A 715 22.50 0.74 -33.84
N LYS A 716 23.35 -0.20 -34.29
CA LYS A 716 22.99 -1.16 -35.35
C LYS A 716 21.79 -2.02 -34.95
N LYS A 717 21.82 -2.57 -33.73
CA LYS A 717 20.69 -3.34 -33.17
C LYS A 717 19.41 -2.50 -33.11
N ALA A 718 19.51 -1.21 -32.77
CA ALA A 718 18.36 -0.30 -32.78
C ALA A 718 17.78 -0.11 -34.18
N ILE A 719 18.63 0.03 -35.21
CA ILE A 719 18.19 0.13 -36.61
C ILE A 719 17.46 -1.14 -37.05
N GLU A 720 18.01 -2.32 -36.75
CA GLU A 720 17.38 -3.62 -37.03
C GLU A 720 15.99 -3.72 -36.41
N HIS A 721 15.85 -3.33 -35.14
CA HIS A 721 14.56 -3.34 -34.44
C HIS A 721 13.55 -2.35 -35.02
N ILE A 722 13.99 -1.15 -35.44
CA ILE A 722 13.10 -0.19 -36.09
C ILE A 722 12.64 -0.70 -37.45
N LEU A 723 13.53 -1.27 -38.26
CA LEU A 723 13.18 -1.87 -39.55
C LEU A 723 12.18 -3.00 -39.39
N TYR A 724 12.40 -3.86 -38.41
CA TYR A 724 11.46 -4.93 -38.08
C TYR A 724 10.10 -4.37 -37.63
N ALA A 725 10.09 -3.39 -36.73
CA ALA A 725 8.86 -2.74 -36.27
C ALA A 725 8.08 -2.05 -37.39
N GLU A 726 8.76 -1.43 -38.36
CA GLU A 726 8.13 -0.85 -39.55
C GLU A 726 7.48 -1.93 -40.42
N GLY A 727 8.08 -3.11 -40.51
CA GLY A 727 7.51 -4.27 -41.22
C GLY A 727 6.23 -4.83 -40.58
N LEU A 728 5.94 -4.48 -39.32
CA LEU A 728 4.72 -4.87 -38.62
C LEU A 728 3.56 -3.87 -38.80
N LEU A 729 3.77 -2.74 -39.50
CA LEU A 729 2.79 -1.68 -39.68
C LEU A 729 2.24 -1.67 -41.12
N ASP A 730 0.92 -1.52 -41.27
CA ASP A 730 0.26 -1.44 -42.58
C ASP A 730 0.49 -0.11 -43.33
N TYR A 731 1.09 0.88 -42.65
CA TYR A 731 1.33 2.21 -43.20
C TYR A 731 2.69 2.76 -42.76
N ARG A 732 3.22 3.70 -43.55
CA ARG A 732 4.47 4.41 -43.23
C ARG A 732 4.26 5.34 -42.05
N ASN A 733 4.86 5.01 -40.91
CA ASN A 733 4.76 5.82 -39.71
C ASN A 733 5.94 6.80 -39.58
N HIS A 734 5.65 8.10 -39.67
CA HIS A 734 6.62 9.18 -39.59
C HIS A 734 7.52 9.12 -38.34
N ARG A 735 7.05 8.59 -37.20
CA ARG A 735 7.86 8.49 -35.96
C ARG A 735 8.98 7.47 -36.07
N PHE A 736 8.73 6.35 -36.75
CA PHE A 736 9.73 5.30 -36.99
C PHE A 736 10.76 5.76 -38.00
N ILE A 737 10.31 6.41 -39.09
CA ILE A 737 11.18 7.02 -40.11
C ILE A 737 12.14 8.02 -39.47
N HIS A 738 11.63 8.95 -38.65
CA HIS A 738 12.47 9.90 -37.91
C HIS A 738 13.47 9.18 -36.99
N ARG A 739 13.02 8.15 -36.26
CA ARG A 739 13.91 7.42 -35.36
C ARG A 739 15.02 6.72 -36.11
N ARG A 740 14.71 6.09 -37.25
CA ARG A 740 15.68 5.46 -38.14
C ARG A 740 16.69 6.48 -38.69
N ALA A 741 16.23 7.65 -39.10
CA ALA A 741 17.09 8.76 -39.53
C ALA A 741 18.09 9.17 -38.44
N ALA A 742 17.58 9.42 -37.23
CA ALA A 742 18.42 9.79 -36.08
C ALA A 742 19.44 8.70 -35.68
N LEU A 743 19.08 7.42 -35.83
CA LEU A 743 19.99 6.30 -35.58
C LEU A 743 21.08 6.19 -36.64
N ASN A 744 20.75 6.33 -37.92
CA ASN A 744 21.72 6.37 -39.01
C ASN A 744 22.69 7.56 -38.83
N PHE A 745 22.17 8.74 -38.45
CA PHE A 745 23.01 9.89 -38.17
C PHE A 745 23.96 9.65 -36.98
N GLU A 746 23.47 9.04 -35.89
CA GLU A 746 24.33 8.68 -34.76
C GLU A 746 25.40 7.66 -35.17
N LEU A 747 25.03 6.67 -35.98
CA LEU A 747 25.95 5.65 -36.46
C LEU A 747 27.03 6.25 -37.37
N ALA A 748 26.68 7.19 -38.24
CA ALA A 748 27.63 7.92 -39.07
C ALA A 748 28.69 8.65 -38.24
N LYS A 749 28.28 9.36 -37.19
CA LYS A 749 29.23 10.05 -36.28
C LYS A 749 30.19 9.08 -35.58
N LEU A 750 29.70 7.89 -35.20
CA LEU A 750 30.54 6.85 -34.60
C LEU A 750 31.56 6.27 -35.59
N PHE A 751 31.19 6.11 -36.86
CA PHE A 751 32.13 5.69 -37.91
C PHE A 751 33.14 6.79 -38.23
N PHE A 752 32.71 8.04 -38.31
CA PHE A 752 33.58 9.19 -38.58
C PHE A 752 34.75 9.29 -37.59
N ALA A 753 34.51 8.98 -36.32
CA ALA A 753 35.54 9.01 -35.29
C ALA A 753 36.64 7.93 -35.44
N GLU A 754 36.40 6.90 -36.25
CA GLU A 754 37.31 5.75 -36.40
C GLU A 754 37.82 5.56 -37.84
N GLU A 755 37.10 6.05 -38.84
CA GLU A 755 37.43 5.87 -40.26
C GLU A 755 38.47 6.88 -40.75
N SER A 756 39.48 6.40 -41.48
CA SER A 756 40.38 7.26 -42.26
C SER A 756 39.84 7.56 -43.66
N GLN A 757 38.97 6.69 -44.19
CA GLN A 757 38.22 6.88 -45.43
C GLN A 757 36.74 6.77 -45.11
N LEU A 758 35.97 7.81 -45.43
CA LEU A 758 34.61 8.02 -44.95
C LEU A 758 33.54 7.17 -45.65
N ASN A 759 33.82 5.89 -45.92
CA ASN A 759 32.94 5.01 -46.68
C ASN A 759 31.62 4.74 -45.93
N TYR A 760 31.69 4.26 -44.68
CA TYR A 760 30.49 4.00 -43.89
C TYR A 760 29.85 5.30 -43.40
N THR A 761 30.67 6.29 -43.05
CA THR A 761 30.18 7.61 -42.64
C THR A 761 29.28 8.23 -43.71
N LEU A 762 29.73 8.33 -44.97
CA LEU A 762 28.95 8.91 -46.06
C LEU A 762 27.70 8.08 -46.39
N PHE A 763 27.80 6.75 -46.34
CA PHE A 763 26.65 5.87 -46.54
C PHE A 763 25.53 6.15 -45.53
N TYR A 764 25.86 6.18 -44.24
CA TYR A 764 24.86 6.39 -43.19
C TYR A 764 24.35 7.84 -43.12
N LEU A 765 25.16 8.83 -43.51
CA LEU A 765 24.68 10.21 -43.65
C LEU A 765 23.63 10.33 -44.74
N LYS A 766 23.88 9.73 -45.91
CA LYS A 766 22.94 9.73 -47.03
C LYS A 766 21.62 9.07 -46.64
N GLU A 767 21.68 7.89 -46.01
CA GLU A 767 20.49 7.21 -45.49
C GLU A 767 19.72 8.07 -44.48
N ALA A 768 20.42 8.76 -43.57
CA ALA A 768 19.78 9.64 -42.61
C ALA A 768 19.10 10.84 -43.27
N GLU A 769 19.77 11.48 -44.24
CA GLU A 769 19.26 12.61 -45.01
C GLU A 769 17.98 12.25 -45.78
N GLU A 770 17.99 11.17 -46.56
CA GLU A 770 16.82 10.70 -47.31
C GLU A 770 15.61 10.46 -46.39
N LEU A 771 15.85 9.96 -45.17
CA LEU A 771 14.79 9.71 -44.19
C LEU A 771 14.30 10.98 -43.50
N PHE A 772 15.17 11.97 -43.26
CA PHE A 772 14.74 13.27 -42.75
C PHE A 772 13.91 14.04 -43.77
N VAL A 773 14.30 14.01 -45.05
CA VAL A 773 13.48 14.55 -46.15
C VAL A 773 12.11 13.86 -46.18
N LEU A 774 12.08 12.53 -46.14
CA LEU A 774 10.82 11.79 -46.10
C LEU A 774 9.98 12.12 -44.86
N LYS A 775 10.60 12.29 -43.69
CA LYS A 775 9.92 12.69 -42.46
C LYS A 775 9.25 14.05 -42.60
N GLN A 776 9.96 15.03 -43.16
CA GLN A 776 9.42 16.36 -43.41
C GLN A 776 8.25 16.31 -44.39
N LEU A 777 8.37 15.53 -45.47
CA LEU A 777 7.30 15.35 -46.45
C LEU A 777 6.04 14.69 -45.88
N LEU A 778 6.16 13.83 -44.86
CA LEU A 778 5.01 13.17 -44.23
C LEU A 778 4.37 14.00 -43.12
N ASP A 779 5.16 14.82 -42.41
CA ASP A 779 4.71 15.56 -41.24
C ASP A 779 5.47 16.90 -41.11
N PRO A 780 5.18 17.89 -41.97
CA PRO A 780 5.88 19.17 -42.04
C PRO A 780 5.52 20.14 -40.90
N PHE A 781 4.58 19.78 -40.03
CA PHE A 781 4.12 20.65 -38.94
C PHE A 781 4.76 20.32 -37.59
N SER A 782 5.63 19.29 -37.54
CA SER A 782 6.34 18.89 -36.34
C SER A 782 7.75 19.47 -36.29
N ALA A 783 8.13 20.08 -35.17
CA ALA A 783 9.51 20.53 -34.92
C ALA A 783 10.56 19.42 -35.17
N PHE A 784 10.22 18.15 -34.91
CA PHE A 784 11.12 17.01 -35.13
C PHE A 784 11.47 16.79 -36.61
N SER A 785 10.69 17.32 -37.55
CA SER A 785 11.02 17.25 -38.98
C SER A 785 12.20 18.13 -39.37
N TYR A 786 12.54 19.11 -38.54
CA TYR A 786 13.56 20.11 -38.83
C TYR A 786 14.76 19.98 -37.90
N VAL A 787 14.53 19.72 -36.61
CA VAL A 787 15.57 19.81 -35.58
C VAL A 787 16.76 18.89 -35.85
N ASP A 788 16.54 17.59 -36.02
CA ASP A 788 17.64 16.64 -36.22
C ASP A 788 18.17 16.66 -37.67
N TYR A 789 17.37 17.16 -38.63
CA TYR A 789 17.80 17.36 -40.01
C TYR A 789 18.79 18.53 -40.13
N ILE A 790 18.47 19.70 -39.57
CA ILE A 790 19.37 20.85 -39.54
C ILE A 790 20.67 20.49 -38.82
N LYS A 791 20.60 19.76 -37.71
CA LYS A 791 21.82 19.27 -37.01
C LYS A 791 22.67 18.37 -37.89
N LEU A 792 22.06 17.50 -38.68
CA LEU A 792 22.79 16.64 -39.62
C LEU A 792 23.54 17.49 -40.66
N ILE A 793 22.87 18.47 -41.26
CA ILE A 793 23.49 19.31 -42.30
C ILE A 793 24.61 20.17 -41.71
N VAL A 794 24.37 20.82 -40.57
CA VAL A 794 25.42 21.62 -39.91
C VAL A 794 26.61 20.74 -39.53
N TRP A 795 26.36 19.53 -39.03
CA TRP A 795 27.44 18.59 -38.72
C TRP A 795 28.21 18.16 -39.98
N GLN A 796 27.53 17.88 -41.09
CA GLN A 796 28.18 17.59 -42.38
C GLN A 796 29.08 18.74 -42.81
N LEU A 797 28.57 19.97 -42.74
CA LEU A 797 29.30 21.18 -43.11
C LEU A 797 30.52 21.46 -42.20
N GLU A 798 30.52 21.00 -40.96
CA GLU A 798 31.65 21.13 -40.03
C GLU A 798 32.71 20.02 -40.19
N ASN A 799 32.34 18.85 -40.71
CA ASN A 799 33.18 17.64 -40.60
C ASN A 799 33.51 16.97 -41.95
N ILE A 800 32.78 17.28 -43.02
CA ILE A 800 32.98 16.74 -44.36
C ILE A 800 33.49 17.85 -45.29
N GLU A 801 34.48 17.53 -46.11
CA GLU A 801 34.96 18.44 -47.14
C GLU A 801 33.98 18.46 -48.33
N TYR A 802 33.45 19.64 -48.62
CA TYR A 802 32.58 19.92 -49.75
C TYR A 802 33.18 20.99 -50.64
N ASP A 803 32.83 20.98 -51.92
CA ASP A 803 33.11 22.13 -52.76
C ASP A 803 32.29 23.35 -52.31
N ILE A 804 32.70 24.55 -52.73
CA ILE A 804 32.06 25.78 -52.29
C ILE A 804 30.61 25.89 -52.78
N GLU A 805 30.25 25.24 -53.88
CA GLU A 805 28.91 25.25 -54.44
C GLU A 805 27.97 24.38 -53.59
N ASP A 806 28.37 23.15 -53.27
CA ASP A 806 27.66 22.22 -52.40
C ASP A 806 27.41 22.84 -51.01
N VAL A 807 28.41 23.55 -50.47
CA VAL A 807 28.23 24.29 -49.22
C VAL A 807 27.10 25.29 -49.34
N MET A 808 27.13 26.13 -50.37
CA MET A 808 26.15 27.22 -50.49
C MET A 808 24.74 26.64 -50.66
N GLN A 809 24.60 25.53 -51.40
CA GLN A 809 23.34 24.80 -51.48
C GLN A 809 22.86 24.30 -50.11
N GLN A 810 23.74 23.73 -49.30
CA GLN A 810 23.42 23.27 -47.94
C GLN A 810 23.08 24.44 -47.00
N GLN A 811 23.74 25.60 -47.14
CA GLN A 811 23.40 26.83 -46.41
C GLN A 811 22.00 27.33 -46.78
N ILE A 812 21.69 27.38 -48.09
CA ILE A 812 20.36 27.74 -48.60
C ILE A 812 19.30 26.77 -48.06
N LEU A 813 19.60 25.47 -48.03
CA LEU A 813 18.72 24.46 -47.48
C LEU A 813 18.47 24.69 -45.98
N ILE A 814 19.50 24.94 -45.17
CA ILE A 814 19.34 25.25 -43.75
C ILE A 814 18.43 26.48 -43.55
N GLU A 815 18.65 27.55 -44.31
CA GLU A 815 17.83 28.77 -44.23
C GLU A 815 16.37 28.52 -44.66
N ASP A 816 16.14 27.69 -45.69
CA ASP A 816 14.78 27.30 -46.09
C ASP A 816 14.11 26.40 -45.04
N LEU A 817 14.87 25.51 -44.38
CA LEU A 817 14.36 24.69 -43.29
C LEU A 817 13.96 25.54 -42.08
N PHE A 818 14.75 26.55 -41.71
CA PHE A 818 14.39 27.49 -40.64
C PHE A 818 13.13 28.29 -41.00
N ASP A 819 13.06 28.83 -42.21
CA ASP A 819 11.90 29.59 -42.67
C ASP A 819 10.62 28.73 -42.71
N LEU A 820 10.71 27.49 -43.17
CA LEU A 820 9.59 26.54 -43.10
C LEU A 820 9.18 26.27 -41.66
N ALA A 821 10.14 25.91 -40.80
CA ALA A 821 9.87 25.53 -39.43
C ALA A 821 9.19 26.67 -38.64
N ASN A 822 9.68 27.90 -38.78
CA ASN A 822 9.12 29.09 -38.12
C ASN A 822 7.69 29.41 -38.58
N ARG A 823 7.28 28.92 -39.76
CA ARG A 823 5.94 29.17 -40.31
C ARG A 823 4.98 28.02 -40.06
N THR A 824 5.44 26.77 -40.13
CA THR A 824 4.55 25.60 -40.11
C THR A 824 4.42 24.95 -38.73
N VAL A 825 5.38 25.14 -37.83
CA VAL A 825 5.41 24.48 -36.51
C VAL A 825 4.76 25.37 -35.45
N THR A 826 3.87 24.79 -34.64
CA THR A 826 3.23 25.46 -33.49
C THR A 826 3.84 25.09 -32.15
N ASP A 827 4.35 23.86 -32.02
CA ASP A 827 4.82 23.32 -30.74
C ASP A 827 6.34 23.07 -30.73
N ASN A 828 6.99 23.30 -29.58
CA ASN A 828 8.44 23.14 -29.36
C ASN A 828 9.31 24.05 -30.23
N ILE A 829 8.85 25.27 -30.54
CA ILE A 829 9.59 26.28 -31.32
C ILE A 829 10.94 26.61 -30.66
N ASP A 830 11.03 26.62 -29.32
CA ASP A 830 12.28 26.83 -28.57
C ASP A 830 13.44 25.93 -29.05
N ARG A 831 13.12 24.71 -29.52
CA ARG A 831 14.14 23.79 -30.04
C ARG A 831 14.70 24.25 -31.38
N ILE A 832 13.88 24.84 -32.23
CA ILE A 832 14.29 25.42 -33.51
C ILE A 832 15.12 26.68 -33.25
N ASP A 833 14.67 27.55 -32.34
CA ASP A 833 15.40 28.77 -31.97
C ASP A 833 16.80 28.46 -31.44
N SER A 834 16.93 27.40 -30.62
CA SER A 834 18.24 26.97 -30.12
C SER A 834 19.24 26.59 -31.22
N LEU A 835 18.75 26.16 -32.40
CA LEU A 835 19.60 25.79 -33.54
C LEU A 835 20.09 27.00 -34.34
N GLN A 836 19.40 28.14 -34.26
CA GLN A 836 19.88 29.36 -34.92
C GLN A 836 21.25 29.78 -34.36
N THR A 837 21.45 29.61 -33.05
CA THR A 837 22.75 29.84 -32.41
C THR A 837 23.81 28.86 -32.91
N LEU A 838 23.46 27.58 -33.08
CA LEU A 838 24.37 26.57 -33.63
C LEU A 838 24.81 26.94 -35.06
N TYR A 839 23.87 27.34 -35.91
CA TYR A 839 24.16 27.74 -37.29
C TYR A 839 24.94 29.06 -37.38
N ALA A 840 24.61 30.05 -36.56
CA ALA A 840 25.36 31.31 -36.48
C ALA A 840 26.82 31.09 -36.07
N ASN A 841 27.06 30.19 -35.10
CA ASN A 841 28.42 29.83 -34.70
C ASN A 841 29.21 29.15 -35.83
N TYR A 842 28.55 28.30 -36.62
CA TYR A 842 29.15 27.73 -37.81
C TYR A 842 29.54 28.81 -38.84
N LEU A 843 28.63 29.74 -39.15
CA LEU A 843 28.90 30.83 -40.09
C LEU A 843 30.07 31.73 -39.63
N ASN A 844 30.13 32.07 -38.33
CA ASN A 844 31.21 32.88 -37.76
C ASN A 844 32.58 32.20 -37.90
N LYS A 845 32.67 30.88 -37.65
CA LYS A 845 33.91 30.12 -37.84
C LYS A 845 34.33 30.10 -39.31
N ARG A 846 33.38 29.87 -40.22
CA ARG A 846 33.65 29.72 -41.65
C ARG A 846 34.10 31.02 -42.31
N THR A 847 33.59 32.14 -41.84
CA THR A 847 33.93 33.48 -42.35
C THR A 847 35.28 33.98 -41.84
N ASP A 848 36.06 33.19 -41.08
CA ASP A 848 37.27 33.63 -40.37
C ASP A 848 37.01 34.84 -39.44
N ASN A 849 35.81 34.94 -38.87
CA ASN A 849 35.29 36.12 -38.16
C ASN A 849 35.23 37.41 -39.00
N LYS A 850 35.29 37.33 -40.33
CA LYS A 850 34.92 38.45 -41.21
C LYS A 850 33.40 38.68 -41.15
N ASP A 851 32.98 39.86 -41.55
CA ASP A 851 31.56 40.17 -41.71
C ASP A 851 30.92 39.23 -42.74
N TYR A 852 29.83 38.56 -42.38
CA TYR A 852 29.18 37.54 -43.24
C TYR A 852 28.73 38.12 -44.58
N LYS A 853 28.30 39.39 -44.61
CA LYS A 853 27.93 40.06 -45.86
C LYS A 853 29.15 40.23 -46.77
N GLN A 854 30.29 40.62 -46.22
CA GLN A 854 31.53 40.73 -47.01
C GLN A 854 31.91 39.40 -47.65
N TYR A 855 31.78 38.28 -46.93
CA TYR A 855 32.00 36.95 -47.50
C TYR A 855 31.04 36.64 -48.66
N LEU A 856 29.75 36.96 -48.52
CA LEU A 856 28.77 36.76 -49.59
C LEU A 856 29.04 37.68 -50.80
N ASP A 857 29.45 38.93 -50.57
CA ASP A 857 29.81 39.89 -51.62
C ASP A 857 31.02 39.38 -52.45
N GLU A 858 32.01 38.74 -51.81
CA GLU A 858 33.14 38.10 -52.49
C GLU A 858 32.67 36.94 -53.39
N LEU A 859 31.76 36.10 -52.88
CA LEU A 859 31.19 34.97 -53.64
C LEU A 859 30.33 35.44 -54.82
N TYR A 860 29.58 36.53 -54.64
CA TYR A 860 28.75 37.14 -55.68
C TYR A 860 29.54 37.57 -56.92
N GLN A 861 30.82 37.95 -56.77
CA GLN A 861 31.69 38.29 -57.90
C GLN A 861 31.97 37.10 -58.83
N THR A 862 31.82 35.87 -58.34
CA THR A 862 32.10 34.66 -59.11
C THR A 862 30.84 34.21 -59.88
N ALA A 863 30.87 34.28 -61.21
CA ALA A 863 29.71 33.98 -62.07
C ALA A 863 29.04 32.63 -61.76
N ARG A 864 29.82 31.56 -61.50
CA ARG A 864 29.29 30.22 -61.16
C ARG A 864 28.55 30.20 -59.81
N LEU A 865 29.00 31.00 -58.83
CA LEU A 865 28.47 31.00 -57.46
C LEU A 865 27.40 32.08 -57.24
N ARG A 866 27.31 33.03 -58.17
CA ARG A 866 26.39 34.17 -58.11
C ARG A 866 24.93 33.77 -57.86
N PRO A 867 24.34 32.75 -58.53
CA PRO A 867 22.96 32.35 -58.26
C PRO A 867 22.70 32.04 -56.78
N TYR A 868 23.61 31.32 -56.12
CA TYR A 868 23.51 30.98 -54.72
C TYR A 868 23.81 32.18 -53.80
N ALA A 869 24.78 33.01 -54.18
CA ALA A 869 25.13 34.22 -53.43
C ALA A 869 23.95 35.20 -53.41
N CYS A 870 23.22 35.36 -54.51
CA CYS A 870 22.02 36.20 -54.57
C CYS A 870 20.95 35.74 -53.58
N ILE A 871 20.71 34.43 -53.45
CA ILE A 871 19.75 33.88 -52.50
C ILE A 871 20.16 34.21 -51.05
N LEU A 872 21.42 33.95 -50.71
CA LEU A 872 21.94 34.19 -49.36
C LEU A 872 22.00 35.69 -49.02
N LEU A 873 22.40 36.54 -49.97
CA LEU A 873 22.39 38.00 -49.83
C LEU A 873 20.98 38.54 -49.65
N HIS A 874 20.02 38.04 -50.44
CA HIS A 874 18.62 38.37 -50.24
C HIS A 874 18.17 38.04 -48.82
N ASN A 875 18.42 36.82 -48.34
CA ASN A 875 18.01 36.41 -46.99
C ASN A 875 18.68 37.24 -45.89
N TYR A 876 19.97 37.59 -46.07
CA TYR A 876 20.69 38.50 -45.18
C TYR A 876 20.00 39.88 -45.11
N HIS A 877 19.69 40.48 -46.26
CA HIS A 877 19.04 41.78 -46.33
C HIS A 877 17.60 41.76 -45.81
N LEU A 878 16.88 40.66 -46.02
CA LEU A 878 15.53 40.45 -45.48
C LEU A 878 15.54 40.45 -43.95
N GLN A 879 16.53 39.81 -43.32
CA GLN A 879 16.69 39.82 -41.85
C GLN A 879 17.02 41.23 -41.29
N LYS A 880 17.52 42.13 -42.14
CA LYS A 880 17.83 43.52 -41.79
C LYS A 880 16.74 44.51 -42.21
N GLU A 881 15.63 44.02 -42.76
CA GLU A 881 14.51 44.83 -43.28
C GLU A 881 14.94 45.79 -44.41
N GLU A 882 15.97 45.41 -45.19
CA GLU A 882 16.50 46.20 -46.33
C GLU A 882 15.81 45.80 -47.65
N PHE A 883 14.51 46.09 -47.77
CA PHE A 883 13.64 45.59 -48.86
C PHE A 883 14.08 45.99 -50.28
N GLU A 884 14.59 47.22 -50.48
CA GLU A 884 15.07 47.67 -51.80
C GLU A 884 16.20 46.77 -52.35
N LYS A 885 17.05 46.24 -51.46
CA LYS A 885 18.12 45.31 -51.85
C LYS A 885 17.57 43.92 -52.12
N CYS A 886 16.55 43.48 -51.36
CA CYS A 886 15.86 42.23 -51.65
C CYS A 886 15.28 42.24 -53.07
N ASP A 887 14.60 43.32 -53.45
CA ASP A 887 14.02 43.48 -54.80
C ASP A 887 15.10 43.45 -55.89
N PHE A 888 16.24 44.13 -55.68
CA PHE A 888 17.38 44.07 -56.60
C PHE A 888 17.85 42.63 -56.87
N TYR A 889 18.02 41.81 -55.81
CA TYR A 889 18.47 40.43 -55.99
C TYR A 889 17.38 39.53 -56.58
N ILE A 890 16.09 39.82 -56.32
CA ILE A 890 14.98 39.12 -56.97
C ILE A 890 15.03 39.37 -58.48
N ASP A 891 15.11 40.63 -58.91
CA ASP A 891 15.16 41.02 -60.32
C ASP A 891 16.35 40.36 -61.03
N GLU A 892 17.52 40.31 -60.38
CA GLU A 892 18.69 39.62 -60.94
C GLU A 892 18.44 38.12 -61.08
N MET A 893 17.87 37.48 -60.06
CA MET A 893 17.53 36.05 -60.07
C MET A 893 16.52 35.66 -61.16
N GLU A 894 15.65 36.58 -61.61
CA GLU A 894 14.72 36.31 -62.72
C GLU A 894 15.44 35.94 -64.02
N TYR A 895 16.68 36.40 -64.20
CA TYR A 895 17.53 36.08 -65.36
C TYR A 895 18.37 34.80 -65.19
N MET A 896 18.29 34.13 -64.03
CA MET A 896 19.10 32.95 -63.66
C MET A 896 18.25 31.69 -63.39
N GLN A 897 17.09 31.58 -64.04
CA GLN A 897 16.12 30.48 -63.82
C GLN A 897 16.59 29.11 -64.33
N GLU A 898 17.73 29.04 -65.03
CA GLU A 898 18.41 27.78 -65.34
C GLU A 898 18.95 27.07 -64.08
N ASN A 899 19.17 27.81 -62.99
CA ASN A 899 19.53 27.24 -61.70
C ASN A 899 18.27 26.87 -60.89
N PHE A 900 18.11 25.60 -60.53
CA PHE A 900 16.91 25.13 -59.86
C PHE A 900 16.76 25.64 -58.42
N GLU A 901 17.86 25.97 -57.72
CA GLU A 901 17.77 26.63 -56.40
C GLU A 901 17.15 28.02 -56.52
N VAL A 902 17.50 28.76 -57.58
CA VAL A 902 16.87 30.05 -57.91
C VAL A 902 15.38 29.87 -58.20
N VAL A 903 15.01 28.85 -58.99
CA VAL A 903 13.58 28.55 -59.27
C VAL A 903 12.79 28.26 -57.99
N LYS A 904 13.33 27.41 -57.09
CA LYS A 904 12.70 27.12 -55.79
C LYS A 904 12.55 28.37 -54.95
N PHE A 905 13.58 29.21 -54.94
CA PHE A 905 13.61 30.46 -54.19
C PHE A 905 12.57 31.46 -54.73
N LEU A 906 12.56 31.73 -56.03
CA LEU A 906 11.59 32.63 -56.66
C LEU A 906 10.15 32.14 -56.47
N PHE A 907 9.90 30.84 -56.61
CA PHE A 907 8.58 30.26 -56.35
C PHE A 907 8.12 30.51 -54.89
N LYS A 908 9.03 30.41 -53.92
CA LYS A 908 8.76 30.74 -52.52
C LYS A 908 8.41 32.21 -52.33
N ILE A 909 9.18 33.12 -52.92
CA ILE A 909 8.97 34.57 -52.78
C ILE A 909 7.65 34.99 -53.43
N TYR A 910 7.39 34.56 -54.66
CA TYR A 910 6.14 34.90 -55.34
C TYR A 910 4.91 34.35 -54.60
N GLY A 911 5.03 33.15 -54.02
CA GLY A 911 3.96 32.54 -53.22
C GLY A 911 3.56 33.34 -51.98
N ARG A 912 4.44 34.20 -51.46
CA ARG A 912 4.15 35.07 -50.31
C ARG A 912 3.42 36.34 -50.71
N ASN A 913 3.64 36.79 -51.94
CA ASN A 913 3.15 38.07 -52.46
C ASN A 913 2.04 37.89 -53.50
N LEU A 914 1.22 36.84 -53.33
CA LEU A 914 0.12 36.51 -54.25
C LEU A 914 -1.03 37.53 -54.28
N HIS A 915 -1.00 38.58 -53.47
CA HIS A 915 -1.93 39.70 -53.58
C HIS A 915 -1.64 40.58 -54.81
N ASP A 916 -0.37 40.65 -55.25
CA ASP A 916 0.02 41.28 -56.51
C ASP A 916 -0.27 40.36 -57.72
N ALA A 917 -0.95 40.92 -58.72
CA ALA A 917 -1.36 40.19 -59.92
C ALA A 917 -0.16 39.75 -60.78
N ASN A 918 0.89 40.57 -60.89
CA ASN A 918 2.07 40.22 -61.68
C ASN A 918 2.81 39.04 -61.06
N THR A 919 2.95 39.05 -59.73
CA THR A 919 3.53 37.97 -58.94
C THR A 919 2.74 36.68 -59.06
N ARG A 920 1.40 36.72 -59.07
CA ARG A 920 0.55 35.54 -59.35
C ARG A 920 0.85 34.94 -60.73
N ILE A 921 0.94 35.76 -61.77
CA ILE A 921 1.26 35.30 -63.13
C ILE A 921 2.64 34.63 -63.16
N LYS A 922 3.65 35.25 -62.52
CA LYS A 922 5.01 34.71 -62.40
C LYS A 922 5.00 33.34 -61.69
N LEU A 923 4.31 33.21 -60.55
CA LEU A 923 4.19 31.94 -59.81
C LEU A 923 3.53 30.84 -60.65
N LEU A 924 2.39 31.13 -61.28
CA LEU A 924 1.66 30.15 -62.10
C LEU A 924 2.50 29.68 -63.29
N ARG A 925 3.25 30.59 -63.91
CA ARG A 925 4.19 30.26 -64.99
C ARG A 925 5.32 29.36 -64.50
N LEU A 926 5.99 29.74 -63.40
CA LEU A 926 7.05 28.92 -62.80
C LEU A 926 6.58 27.51 -62.47
N GLY A 927 5.38 27.38 -61.88
CA GLY A 927 4.79 26.08 -61.52
C GLY A 927 4.53 25.19 -62.73
N ARG A 928 4.13 25.76 -63.88
CA ARG A 928 3.89 25.02 -65.13
C ARG A 928 5.18 24.61 -65.82
N GLU A 929 6.17 25.50 -65.84
CA GLU A 929 7.45 25.26 -66.52
C GLU A 929 8.36 24.30 -65.73
N ASN A 930 8.15 24.19 -64.40
CA ASN A 930 9.02 23.41 -63.50
C ASN A 930 8.23 22.39 -62.67
N THR A 931 7.87 21.25 -63.28
CA THR A 931 7.09 20.18 -62.62
C THR A 931 7.78 19.55 -61.39
N GLN A 932 9.09 19.77 -61.23
CA GLN A 932 9.86 19.29 -60.07
C GLN A 932 9.46 20.01 -58.76
N LEU A 933 8.91 21.23 -58.83
CA LEU A 933 8.46 21.99 -57.66
C LEU A 933 7.39 21.26 -56.84
N GLU A 934 6.48 20.56 -57.52
CA GLU A 934 5.43 19.75 -56.88
C GLU A 934 6.01 18.54 -56.15
N LYS A 935 7.11 17.96 -56.64
CA LYS A 935 7.77 16.81 -56.02
C LYS A 935 8.63 17.23 -54.82
N ASP A 936 9.32 18.36 -54.93
CA ASP A 936 10.23 18.88 -53.92
C ASP A 936 9.48 19.36 -52.67
N ASN A 937 8.47 20.21 -52.83
CA ASN A 937 7.64 20.69 -51.72
C ASN A 937 6.15 20.70 -52.07
N PRO A 938 5.47 19.54 -52.07
CA PRO A 938 4.09 19.41 -52.48
C PRO A 938 3.12 20.26 -51.64
N LEU A 939 3.37 20.40 -50.34
CA LEU A 939 2.54 21.24 -49.48
C LEU A 939 2.59 22.70 -49.93
N ARG A 940 3.80 23.26 -50.06
CA ARG A 940 4.02 24.65 -50.51
C ARG A 940 3.43 24.86 -51.91
N TYR A 941 3.66 23.92 -52.83
CA TYR A 941 3.15 23.97 -54.19
C TYR A 941 1.61 24.05 -54.21
N TYR A 942 0.91 23.06 -53.67
CA TYR A 942 -0.55 23.07 -53.71
C TYR A 942 -1.16 24.21 -52.92
N TYR A 943 -0.54 24.63 -51.82
CA TYR A 943 -1.08 25.71 -51.00
C TYR A 943 -0.97 27.07 -51.69
N PHE A 944 0.17 27.37 -52.33
CA PHE A 944 0.30 28.59 -53.13
C PHE A 944 -0.58 28.58 -54.37
N GLN A 945 -0.76 27.43 -55.02
CA GLN A 945 -1.71 27.29 -56.13
C GLN A 945 -3.16 27.55 -55.66
N PHE A 946 -3.55 27.00 -54.51
CA PHE A 946 -4.83 27.28 -53.88
C PHE A 946 -5.04 28.77 -53.60
N MET A 947 -4.04 29.44 -53.02
CA MET A 947 -4.10 30.88 -52.74
C MET A 947 -4.20 31.70 -54.04
N ALA A 948 -3.38 31.39 -55.04
CA ALA A 948 -3.35 32.09 -56.32
C ALA A 948 -4.70 31.98 -57.05
N GLU A 949 -5.27 30.78 -57.14
CA GLU A 949 -6.58 30.57 -57.75
C GLU A 949 -7.71 31.24 -56.94
N SER A 950 -7.60 31.26 -55.61
CA SER A 950 -8.57 31.96 -54.76
C SER A 950 -8.54 33.48 -54.99
N TYR A 951 -7.36 34.09 -55.10
CA TYR A 951 -7.22 35.51 -55.49
C TYR A 951 -7.74 35.80 -56.90
N ASN A 952 -7.72 34.82 -57.81
CA ASN A 952 -8.33 34.91 -59.14
C ASN A 952 -9.85 34.60 -59.14
N PHE A 953 -10.46 34.41 -57.96
CA PHE A 953 -11.85 34.01 -57.76
C PHE A 953 -12.23 32.66 -58.39
N ASN A 954 -11.24 31.80 -58.64
CA ASN A 954 -11.40 30.45 -59.17
C ASN A 954 -11.43 29.42 -58.03
N TYR A 955 -12.49 29.46 -57.22
CA TYR A 955 -12.59 28.63 -56.01
C TYR A 955 -12.72 27.13 -56.29
N TYR A 956 -13.18 26.73 -57.48
CA TYR A 956 -13.28 25.32 -57.86
C TYR A 956 -11.89 24.68 -57.99
N ASP A 957 -11.00 25.30 -58.76
CA ASP A 957 -9.63 24.80 -58.93
C ASP A 957 -8.83 24.97 -57.63
N GLY A 958 -9.03 26.08 -56.90
CA GLY A 958 -8.48 26.24 -55.56
C GLY A 958 -8.85 25.08 -54.63
N LYS A 959 -10.11 24.62 -54.66
CA LYS A 959 -10.56 23.46 -53.88
C LYS A 959 -9.89 22.15 -54.31
N ASN A 960 -9.60 21.96 -55.60
CA ASN A 960 -8.90 20.77 -56.08
C ASN A 960 -7.47 20.70 -55.52
N TYR A 961 -6.74 21.82 -55.49
CA TYR A 961 -5.43 21.90 -54.85
C TYR A 961 -5.49 21.63 -53.34
N LEU A 962 -6.50 22.18 -52.66
CA LEU A 962 -6.73 21.93 -51.25
C LEU A 962 -7.03 20.45 -50.95
N ASN A 963 -7.81 19.78 -51.81
CA ASN A 963 -8.09 18.35 -51.68
C ASN A 963 -6.81 17.50 -51.79
N ASN A 964 -5.85 17.89 -52.63
CA ASN A 964 -4.56 17.19 -52.71
C ASN A 964 -3.74 17.32 -51.41
N ILE A 965 -3.86 18.44 -50.69
CA ILE A 965 -3.26 18.58 -49.35
C ILE A 965 -3.99 17.65 -48.37
N GLN A 966 -5.32 17.70 -48.33
CA GLN A 966 -6.12 16.95 -47.35
C GLN A 966 -6.03 15.43 -47.53
N THR A 967 -5.83 14.93 -48.75
CA THR A 967 -5.65 13.49 -49.01
C THR A 967 -4.25 13.01 -48.68
N LYS A 968 -3.23 13.88 -48.81
CA LYS A 968 -1.82 13.50 -48.61
C LYS A 968 -1.36 13.64 -47.15
N TYR A 969 -1.94 14.56 -46.38
CA TYR A 969 -1.52 14.87 -45.02
C TYR A 969 -2.63 14.60 -44.01
N HIS A 970 -2.35 13.71 -43.06
CA HIS A 970 -3.35 13.29 -42.06
C HIS A 970 -3.49 14.28 -40.89
N ASN A 971 -2.40 15.00 -40.56
CA ASN A 971 -2.38 16.01 -39.51
C ASN A 971 -2.00 17.35 -40.14
N LEU A 972 -2.98 18.24 -40.31
CA LEU A 972 -2.75 19.61 -40.77
C LEU A 972 -2.68 20.53 -39.55
N ASN A 973 -1.77 21.51 -39.59
CA ASN A 973 -1.73 22.54 -38.56
C ASN A 973 -3.00 23.41 -38.66
N PRO A 974 -3.87 23.44 -37.63
CA PRO A 974 -5.13 24.19 -37.69
C PRO A 974 -4.93 25.72 -37.63
N GLU A 975 -3.78 26.18 -37.13
CA GLU A 975 -3.46 27.60 -36.95
C GLU A 975 -2.70 28.19 -38.15
N PHE A 976 -2.11 27.35 -39.01
CA PHE A 976 -1.35 27.84 -40.17
C PHE A 976 -2.28 28.46 -41.22
N HIS A 977 -2.09 29.75 -41.49
CA HIS A 977 -2.83 30.50 -42.50
C HIS A 977 -2.06 31.72 -43.01
N TYR A 978 -2.52 32.28 -44.13
CA TYR A 978 -2.18 33.62 -44.59
C TYR A 978 -3.43 34.51 -44.57
N GLU A 979 -3.26 35.79 -44.25
CA GLU A 979 -4.33 36.78 -44.37
C GLU A 979 -4.56 37.16 -45.84
N TRP A 980 -5.82 37.43 -46.19
CA TRP A 980 -6.19 38.00 -47.48
C TRP A 980 -5.81 39.48 -47.52
N LYS A 981 -5.02 39.86 -48.51
CA LYS A 981 -4.49 41.22 -48.67
C LYS A 981 -5.04 41.91 -49.92
N ASP A 982 -5.03 43.23 -49.91
CA ASP A 982 -5.32 44.06 -51.08
C ASP A 982 -4.07 44.24 -51.97
N THR A 983 -4.19 45.07 -53.01
CA THR A 983 -3.09 45.34 -53.95
C THR A 983 -1.91 46.07 -53.33
N ASP A 984 -2.13 46.77 -52.21
CA ASP A 984 -1.09 47.51 -51.49
C ASP A 984 -0.42 46.63 -50.42
N GLY A 985 -0.89 45.38 -50.26
CA GLY A 985 -0.33 44.40 -49.32
C GLY A 985 -0.91 44.49 -47.90
N GLU A 986 -1.94 45.32 -47.72
CA GLU A 986 -2.65 45.52 -46.45
C GLU A 986 -3.79 44.51 -46.32
N VAL A 987 -4.16 44.17 -45.08
CA VAL A 987 -5.21 43.17 -44.82
C VAL A 987 -6.57 43.70 -45.28
N LEU A 988 -7.19 43.00 -46.24
CA LEU A 988 -8.43 43.43 -46.85
C LEU A 988 -9.64 43.08 -45.96
N ILE A 989 -10.46 44.10 -45.67
CA ILE A 989 -11.71 43.95 -44.92
C ILE A 989 -12.87 43.87 -45.91
N PHE A 990 -13.71 42.84 -45.76
CA PHE A 990 -14.87 42.61 -46.61
C PHE A 990 -16.17 42.91 -45.88
N ASP A 991 -17.09 43.57 -46.58
CA ASP A 991 -18.49 43.62 -46.17
C ASP A 991 -19.17 42.28 -46.49
N ALA A 992 -19.82 41.70 -45.49
CA ALA A 992 -20.37 40.36 -45.59
C ALA A 992 -21.69 40.22 -44.82
N THR A 993 -22.41 39.14 -45.10
CA THR A 993 -23.67 38.82 -44.42
C THR A 993 -23.55 37.47 -43.74
N VAL A 994 -23.99 37.40 -42.47
CA VAL A 994 -24.08 36.13 -41.74
C VAL A 994 -25.20 35.30 -42.34
N ILE A 995 -24.89 34.10 -42.80
CA ILE A 995 -25.86 33.15 -43.38
C ILE A 995 -25.85 31.83 -42.61
N LYS A 996 -26.87 31.01 -42.84
CA LYS A 996 -26.92 29.63 -42.35
C LYS A 996 -26.84 28.70 -43.56
N ASN A 997 -25.82 27.86 -43.61
CA ASN A 997 -25.62 26.94 -44.72
C ASN A 997 -26.69 25.82 -44.64
N SER A 998 -27.39 25.55 -45.74
CA SER A 998 -28.44 24.52 -45.80
C SER A 998 -27.82 23.12 -45.65
N GLY A 999 -27.90 22.55 -44.45
CA GLY A 999 -27.38 21.21 -44.13
C GLY A 999 -26.31 21.17 -43.03
N GLU A 1000 -25.72 22.32 -42.65
CA GLU A 1000 -24.76 22.42 -41.55
C GLU A 1000 -25.43 23.08 -40.32
N ARG A 1001 -25.10 22.63 -39.10
CA ARG A 1001 -25.63 23.23 -37.86
C ARG A 1001 -25.05 24.62 -37.54
N PHE A 1002 -24.03 25.08 -38.29
CA PHE A 1002 -23.21 26.25 -37.96
C PHE A 1002 -23.47 27.45 -38.90
N LYS A 1003 -23.18 28.66 -38.42
CA LYS A 1003 -23.25 29.91 -39.20
C LYS A 1003 -22.07 29.99 -40.19
N ALA A 1004 -22.27 30.66 -41.31
CA ALA A 1004 -21.26 30.93 -42.34
C ALA A 1004 -21.34 32.40 -42.79
N ILE A 1005 -20.37 32.84 -43.59
CA ILE A 1005 -20.28 34.21 -44.08
C ILE A 1005 -20.41 34.24 -45.59
N LYS A 1006 -21.31 35.07 -46.13
CA LYS A 1006 -21.46 35.32 -47.56
C LYS A 1006 -20.87 36.69 -47.91
N ILE A 1007 -19.92 36.71 -48.83
CA ILE A 1007 -19.28 37.91 -49.36
C ILE A 1007 -19.69 38.05 -50.82
N SER A 1008 -20.73 38.85 -51.05
CA SER A 1008 -21.35 38.98 -52.37
C SER A 1008 -20.41 39.51 -53.48
N PRO A 1009 -19.54 40.52 -53.24
CA PRO A 1009 -18.67 41.07 -54.30
C PRO A 1009 -17.75 40.04 -54.96
N ILE A 1010 -17.27 39.06 -54.20
CA ILE A 1010 -16.36 38.02 -54.68
C ILE A 1010 -17.04 36.65 -54.80
N GLN A 1011 -18.36 36.60 -54.66
CA GLN A 1011 -19.19 35.39 -54.73
C GLN A 1011 -18.74 34.24 -53.82
N LEU A 1012 -18.15 34.57 -52.65
CA LEU A 1012 -17.61 33.58 -51.73
C LEU A 1012 -18.57 33.30 -50.57
N THR A 1013 -18.72 32.02 -50.25
CA THR A 1013 -19.27 31.60 -48.96
C THR A 1013 -18.17 30.93 -48.15
N ALA A 1014 -17.76 31.57 -47.06
CA ALA A 1014 -16.66 31.14 -46.21
C ALA A 1014 -17.17 30.60 -44.86
N ARG A 1015 -16.48 29.58 -44.34
CA ARG A 1015 -16.71 29.09 -42.97
C ARG A 1015 -16.10 30.07 -41.97
N LEU A 1016 -16.65 30.12 -40.75
CA LEU A 1016 -16.09 30.94 -39.69
C LEU A 1016 -14.86 30.28 -39.05
N VAL A 1017 -13.83 31.08 -38.73
CA VAL A 1017 -12.72 30.66 -37.85
C VAL A 1017 -13.30 30.22 -36.50
N LYS A 1018 -12.74 29.21 -35.83
CA LYS A 1018 -13.28 28.70 -34.55
C LYS A 1018 -13.38 29.82 -33.49
N GLY A 1019 -14.58 30.05 -32.94
CA GLY A 1019 -14.86 31.10 -31.95
C GLY A 1019 -16.34 31.16 -31.54
N THR A 1020 -16.68 32.04 -30.59
CA THR A 1020 -18.06 32.26 -30.14
C THR A 1020 -18.74 33.37 -30.94
N TYR A 1021 -19.62 32.98 -31.87
CA TYR A 1021 -20.36 33.90 -32.75
C TYR A 1021 -21.87 33.91 -32.48
N ASP A 1022 -22.30 33.48 -31.30
CA ASP A 1022 -23.73 33.40 -30.96
C ASP A 1022 -24.41 34.76 -31.01
N LYS A 1023 -23.68 35.83 -30.69
CA LYS A 1023 -24.13 37.23 -30.73
C LYS A 1023 -24.53 37.76 -32.12
N PHE A 1024 -24.08 37.14 -33.21
CA PHE A 1024 -24.36 37.62 -34.56
C PHE A 1024 -25.58 36.92 -35.17
N ALA A 1025 -26.68 37.62 -35.40
CA ALA A 1025 -27.89 37.04 -35.98
C ALA A 1025 -27.69 36.65 -37.47
N VAL A 1026 -28.41 35.62 -37.94
CA VAL A 1026 -28.46 35.30 -39.37
C VAL A 1026 -29.13 36.46 -40.10
N GLY A 1027 -28.50 36.97 -41.15
CA GLY A 1027 -28.90 38.17 -41.88
C GLY A 1027 -28.16 39.45 -41.46
N ALA A 1028 -27.38 39.43 -40.38
CA ALA A 1028 -26.62 40.60 -39.94
C ALA A 1028 -25.50 40.97 -40.94
N ALA A 1029 -25.36 42.26 -41.21
CA ALA A 1029 -24.22 42.83 -41.92
C ALA A 1029 -23.02 42.93 -40.98
N VAL A 1030 -21.90 42.35 -41.41
CA VAL A 1030 -20.66 42.28 -40.63
C VAL A 1030 -19.46 42.61 -41.50
N LYS A 1031 -18.41 43.13 -40.88
CA LYS A 1031 -17.09 43.26 -41.50
C LYS A 1031 -16.24 42.06 -41.12
N VAL A 1032 -15.61 41.44 -42.12
CA VAL A 1032 -14.82 40.23 -41.94
C VAL A 1032 -13.44 40.35 -42.55
N LYS A 1033 -12.47 39.67 -41.92
CA LYS A 1033 -11.18 39.32 -42.52
C LYS A 1033 -11.28 37.94 -43.15
N LEU A 1034 -10.62 37.75 -44.28
CA LEU A 1034 -10.47 36.44 -44.90
C LEU A 1034 -9.08 35.88 -44.64
N HIS A 1035 -9.03 34.57 -44.45
CA HIS A 1035 -7.84 33.81 -44.10
C HIS A 1035 -7.76 32.56 -44.98
N PHE A 1036 -6.60 32.31 -45.57
CA PHE A 1036 -6.30 31.10 -46.33
C PHE A 1036 -5.82 30.01 -45.38
N TYR A 1037 -6.68 29.11 -44.93
CA TYR A 1037 -6.26 27.95 -44.14
C TYR A 1037 -6.00 26.73 -45.02
N LEU A 1038 -5.29 25.72 -44.49
CA LEU A 1038 -5.08 24.41 -45.14
C LEU A 1038 -6.37 23.60 -45.35
N TYR A 1039 -7.49 24.10 -44.84
CA TYR A 1039 -8.82 23.50 -44.97
C TYR A 1039 -9.83 24.43 -45.65
N GLY A 1040 -9.35 25.54 -46.22
CA GLY A 1040 -10.11 26.42 -47.12
C GLY A 1040 -10.03 27.89 -46.71
N VAL A 1041 -10.75 28.74 -47.46
CA VAL A 1041 -10.89 30.16 -47.10
C VAL A 1041 -11.89 30.29 -45.96
N MET A 1042 -11.44 30.91 -44.86
CA MET A 1042 -12.28 31.16 -43.68
C MET A 1042 -12.41 32.64 -43.38
N ALA A 1043 -13.51 32.99 -42.73
CA ALA A 1043 -13.85 34.34 -42.34
C ALA A 1043 -13.75 34.53 -40.82
N GLU A 1044 -13.13 35.62 -40.40
CA GLU A 1044 -13.12 36.11 -39.02
C GLU A 1044 -13.99 37.37 -38.94
N ILE A 1045 -14.98 37.38 -38.05
CA ILE A 1045 -15.84 38.56 -37.85
C ILE A 1045 -15.14 39.54 -36.92
N ILE A 1046 -14.92 40.77 -37.40
CA ILE A 1046 -14.23 41.82 -36.64
C ILE A 1046 -15.25 42.72 -35.94
N GLN A 1047 -16.32 43.11 -36.64
CA GLN A 1047 -17.35 44.03 -36.11
C GLN A 1047 -18.68 43.90 -36.89
N LEU A 1048 -19.76 44.43 -36.29
CA LEU A 1048 -21.01 44.71 -37.02
C LEU A 1048 -20.82 45.91 -37.94
N THR A 1049 -21.51 45.93 -39.08
CA THR A 1049 -21.45 47.07 -40.01
C THR A 1049 -22.30 48.25 -39.51
N GLU A 1050 -23.23 48.04 -38.57
CA GLU A 1050 -24.04 49.07 -37.92
C GLU A 1050 -23.50 49.40 -36.51
N GLU A 1051 -22.45 50.22 -36.45
CA GLU A 1051 -22.42 51.37 -35.53
C GLU A 1051 -22.53 52.60 -36.43
N ILE A 1052 -23.76 53.07 -36.65
CA ILE A 1052 -24.02 54.40 -37.19
C ILE A 1052 -24.21 55.31 -35.98
N GLU A 1053 -23.57 56.47 -36.02
CA GLU A 1053 -23.75 57.61 -35.12
C GLU A 1053 -25.21 57.81 -34.65
N GLU A 1054 -25.52 57.39 -33.42
CA GLU A 1054 -26.15 58.13 -32.29
C GLU A 1054 -26.52 57.20 -31.14
#